data_AF-A0A978VZT9-F1
#
_entry.id   AF-A0A978VZT9-F1
#
_cell.length_a   1.000
_cell.length_b   1.000
_cell.length_c   1.000
_cell.angle_alpha   90.00
_cell.angle_beta   90.00
_cell.angle_gamma   90.00
#
_symmetry.space_group_name_H-M   'P 1'
#
loop_
_entity.id
_entity.type
_entity.pdbx_description
1 polymer ?
#
loop_
_entity_poly.entity_id
_entity_poly.type
_entity_poly.pdbx_seq_one_letter_code
_entity_poly.pdbx_strand_id
1 'polypeptide(L)'
;MATLALLLLFYLFHLQLDVHALPSSSDYDFSYMKSVYSASDLPLKEEYDYIIVGGGTAGCPLAATLSANYSILILERGSVPASYPLVLKSSGLLTNLLQEDDGKTPAQRFTSEDGVANVRGRVLGGSSMLNGGFFSRADDQFYNESGIDWDMDAVEEAYQWVEDTIVYQPNLSAWQSIFRDALLEAGVGPDNGFTLQHLVGTKTSGSIFDNEGRRHGAVELLNRGELKNLKVAVEAYAERIIFSSKASGVTATGVVYSDSKGRTHEAFIRDEGEVILSAGAIGSPQLLLLSGVGPVAHLSSHTIRVVSQNPDVGNYMSDNPRNNINIVVPFALDPSVIQVVGITNDFNYIEALSHNASFTFPQPFSFYSNGITPLELNVATIVEKFSGPLSSGSLRLVSSTDVKVSPTIRFNYFEEPEDLARCVRGMRKVGDMLKTDSMAGLKFEDLEGAEGFRFLGPSLPSNQSDDASMEAFCRSTVTTIWHYHGGCVVGKVVDGDLRVVGTNSLRVVDSSIFNTSPGTNPQATLMMIGRSTVKTISHYHDGCLVGEVVDGDLRVMGINALRVVDGSTFNRKNKLDLRYEKLDLSAGLAWVGLNGYLENWRSVACNITRMEKRNETANGRRREGNLRMGNGSGEEK
;
A
#
# COMPACT_ATOMS: atom_id res chain seq x y z
N MET A 1 19.00 45.16 23.29
CA MET A 1 19.25 43.82 23.88
C MET A 1 17.95 43.05 24.07
N ALA A 2 16.96 43.56 24.81
CA ALA A 2 15.68 42.86 25.02
C ALA A 2 14.83 42.65 23.75
N THR A 3 14.83 43.60 22.81
CA THR A 3 14.12 43.49 21.53
C THR A 3 14.74 42.49 20.55
N LEU A 4 16.06 42.30 20.62
CA LEU A 4 16.77 41.32 19.79
C LEU A 4 16.53 39.90 20.29
N ALA A 5 16.42 39.71 21.62
CA ALA A 5 16.10 38.43 22.24
C ALA A 5 14.66 37.98 21.93
N LEU A 6 13.70 38.91 21.86
CA LEU A 6 12.31 38.58 21.50
C LEU A 6 12.16 38.17 20.03
N LEU A 7 12.92 38.80 19.12
CA LEU A 7 12.95 38.44 17.70
C LEU A 7 13.66 37.10 17.47
N LEU A 8 14.72 36.79 18.22
CA LEU A 8 15.37 35.47 18.19
C LEU A 8 14.48 34.37 18.78
N LEU A 9 13.69 34.65 19.82
CA LEU A 9 12.68 33.72 20.33
C LEU A 9 11.56 33.45 19.32
N PHE A 10 11.11 34.48 18.59
CA PHE A 10 10.16 34.31 17.48
C PHE A 10 10.76 33.52 16.30
N TYR A 11 12.04 33.74 15.97
CA TYR A 11 12.71 33.01 14.89
C TYR A 11 13.02 31.56 15.28
N LEU A 12 13.34 31.28 16.55
CA LEU A 12 13.55 29.93 17.08
C LEU A 12 12.23 29.16 17.25
N PHE A 13 11.10 29.83 17.51
CA PHE A 13 9.77 29.20 17.53
C PHE A 13 9.16 28.99 16.13
N HIS A 14 9.59 29.75 15.11
CA HIS A 14 9.17 29.52 13.72
C HIS A 14 10.01 28.49 12.96
N LEU A 15 11.11 28.00 13.53
CA LEU A 15 11.97 27.01 12.89
C LEU A 15 11.59 25.55 13.21
N GLN A 16 10.41 25.29 13.78
CA GLN A 16 9.98 23.92 14.11
C GLN A 16 8.47 23.64 14.08
N LEU A 17 7.69 24.48 13.40
CA LEU A 17 6.28 24.20 13.11
C LEU A 17 5.99 24.53 11.65
N ASP A 18 6.53 23.73 10.73
CA ASP A 18 5.87 23.53 9.45
C ASP A 18 4.55 22.83 9.77
N VAL A 19 3.50 23.63 9.99
CA VAL A 19 2.13 23.12 10.05
C VAL A 19 1.79 22.71 8.63
N HIS A 20 2.08 21.45 8.30
CA HIS A 20 1.72 20.84 7.02
C HIS A 20 0.20 20.93 6.89
N ALA A 21 -0.27 21.84 6.05
CA ALA A 21 -1.69 22.12 5.90
C ALA A 21 -2.28 21.17 4.86
N LEU A 22 -3.23 20.33 5.29
CA LEU A 22 -3.97 19.45 4.39
C LEU A 22 -4.76 20.26 3.35
N PRO A 23 -5.00 19.70 2.16
CA PRO A 23 -5.76 20.34 1.10
C PRO A 23 -7.18 20.73 1.56
N SER A 24 -7.69 21.81 0.98
CA SER A 24 -9.12 22.15 1.02
C SER A 24 -9.88 21.38 -0.03
N SER A 25 -11.18 21.16 0.20
CA SER A 25 -12.12 20.60 -0.76
C SER A 25 -11.93 21.09 -2.20
N SER A 26 -11.89 20.14 -3.14
CA SER A 26 -11.64 20.40 -4.56
C SER A 26 -12.51 19.50 -5.45
N ASP A 27 -12.79 19.93 -6.68
CA ASP A 27 -13.41 19.05 -7.67
C ASP A 27 -12.47 17.89 -8.05
N TYR A 28 -13.02 16.80 -8.57
CA TYR A 28 -12.22 15.65 -9.02
C TYR A 28 -11.22 16.04 -10.09
N ASP A 29 -9.96 15.62 -9.92
CA ASP A 29 -8.93 15.83 -10.94
C ASP A 29 -8.81 14.62 -11.89
N PHE A 30 -9.53 14.70 -13.01
CA PHE A 30 -9.47 13.70 -14.08
C PHE A 30 -8.35 13.93 -15.11
N SER A 31 -7.33 14.77 -14.82
CA SER A 31 -6.27 15.09 -15.79
C SER A 31 -5.53 13.85 -16.32
N TYR A 32 -5.36 12.82 -15.49
CA TYR A 32 -4.73 11.54 -15.82
C TYR A 32 -5.46 10.80 -16.94
N MET A 33 -6.74 11.10 -17.21
CA MET A 33 -7.50 10.48 -18.30
C MET A 33 -6.87 10.70 -19.68
N LYS A 34 -6.01 11.71 -19.84
CA LYS A 34 -5.21 11.94 -21.05
C LYS A 34 -4.25 10.78 -21.35
N SER A 35 -3.89 10.01 -20.35
CA SER A 35 -2.98 8.86 -20.41
C SER A 35 -3.71 7.52 -20.28
N VAL A 36 -5.05 7.51 -20.22
CA VAL A 36 -5.87 6.30 -20.06
C VAL A 36 -6.47 5.87 -21.39
N TYR A 37 -6.32 4.58 -21.69
CA TYR A 37 -6.77 3.95 -22.92
C TYR A 37 -7.52 2.65 -22.61
N SER A 38 -8.52 2.29 -23.40
CA SER A 38 -8.99 0.91 -23.41
C SER A 38 -7.84 0.03 -23.89
N ALA A 39 -7.64 -1.12 -23.23
CA ALA A 39 -6.70 -2.14 -23.71
C ALA A 39 -6.94 -2.48 -25.19
N SER A 40 -8.20 -2.40 -25.63
CA SER A 40 -8.57 -2.72 -27.01
C SER A 40 -8.16 -1.67 -28.06
N ASP A 41 -7.69 -0.51 -27.64
CA ASP A 41 -7.17 0.52 -28.53
C ASP A 41 -5.63 0.50 -28.62
N LEU A 42 -4.98 -0.33 -27.79
CA LEU A 42 -3.53 -0.45 -27.77
C LEU A 42 -3.01 -1.42 -28.83
N PRO A 43 -1.77 -1.22 -29.32
CA PRO A 43 -1.10 -2.18 -30.18
C PRO A 43 -1.01 -3.57 -29.54
N LEU A 44 -0.90 -4.60 -30.39
CA LEU A 44 -0.75 -5.99 -29.92
C LEU A 44 0.62 -6.26 -29.29
N LYS A 45 1.64 -5.45 -29.62
CA LYS A 45 2.99 -5.53 -29.06
C LYS A 45 3.54 -4.13 -28.80
N GLU A 46 4.09 -3.90 -27.61
CA GLU A 46 4.69 -2.62 -27.21
C GLU A 46 5.87 -2.82 -26.24
N GLU A 47 6.69 -1.79 -26.05
CA GLU A 47 7.87 -1.79 -25.16
C GLU A 47 7.92 -0.56 -24.25
N TYR A 48 8.19 -0.79 -22.97
CA TYR A 48 8.27 0.24 -21.91
C TYR A 48 9.48 0.00 -21.04
N ASP A 49 9.91 1.00 -20.27
CA ASP A 49 10.97 0.80 -19.29
C ASP A 49 10.42 0.04 -18.07
N TYR A 50 9.17 0.31 -17.66
CA TYR A 50 8.49 -0.44 -16.61
C TYR A 50 7.06 -0.82 -17.00
N ILE A 51 6.66 -2.02 -16.59
CA ILE A 51 5.28 -2.49 -16.69
C ILE A 51 4.78 -2.75 -15.27
N ILE A 52 3.74 -2.01 -14.87
CA ILE A 52 3.08 -2.15 -13.57
C ILE A 52 1.77 -2.91 -13.78
N VAL A 53 1.64 -4.07 -13.15
CA VAL A 53 0.43 -4.88 -13.21
C VAL A 53 -0.46 -4.56 -12.02
N GLY A 54 -1.56 -3.86 -12.26
CA GLY A 54 -2.49 -3.37 -11.25
C GLY A 54 -2.37 -1.86 -11.04
N GLY A 55 -3.37 -1.11 -11.49
CA GLY A 55 -3.49 0.33 -11.27
C GLY A 55 -4.13 0.64 -9.93
N GLY A 56 -3.64 0.01 -8.87
CA GLY A 56 -4.24 0.02 -7.54
C GLY A 56 -3.64 1.04 -6.58
N THR A 57 -3.89 0.83 -5.28
CA THR A 57 -3.50 1.73 -4.18
C THR A 57 -1.98 1.99 -4.13
N ALA A 58 -1.15 0.96 -4.36
CA ALA A 58 0.31 1.12 -4.45
C ALA A 58 0.79 1.39 -5.90
N GLY A 59 0.11 0.81 -6.90
CA GLY A 59 0.53 0.89 -8.31
C GLY A 59 0.43 2.30 -8.90
N CYS A 60 -0.59 3.08 -8.54
CA CYS A 60 -0.74 4.46 -9.01
C CYS A 60 0.40 5.39 -8.57
N PRO A 61 0.71 5.55 -7.27
CA PRO A 61 1.81 6.41 -6.83
C PRO A 61 3.18 5.90 -7.30
N LEU A 62 3.36 4.58 -7.45
CA LEU A 62 4.55 3.99 -8.04
C LEU A 62 4.75 4.44 -9.50
N ALA A 63 3.71 4.30 -10.32
CA ALA A 63 3.74 4.69 -11.73
C ALA A 63 3.99 6.19 -11.88
N ALA A 64 3.30 7.01 -11.09
CA ALA A 64 3.47 8.45 -11.08
C ALA A 64 4.93 8.83 -10.80
N THR A 65 5.55 8.18 -9.81
CA THR A 65 6.92 8.48 -9.39
C THR A 65 7.95 8.02 -10.44
N LEU A 66 7.81 6.81 -11.01
CA LEU A 66 8.73 6.31 -12.06
C LEU A 66 8.60 7.10 -13.37
N SER A 67 7.39 7.59 -13.70
CA SER A 67 7.13 8.32 -14.94
C SER A 67 7.99 9.58 -15.12
N ALA A 68 8.56 10.13 -14.04
CA ALA A 68 9.43 11.29 -14.10
C ALA A 68 10.60 11.11 -15.09
N ASN A 69 11.15 9.90 -15.18
CA ASN A 69 12.34 9.60 -15.98
C ASN A 69 12.13 8.45 -16.99
N TYR A 70 11.07 7.67 -16.84
CA TYR A 70 10.90 6.41 -17.55
C TYR A 70 9.51 6.30 -18.19
N SER A 71 9.42 5.55 -19.28
CA SER A 71 8.15 5.20 -19.92
C SER A 71 7.48 4.03 -19.19
N ILE A 72 6.22 4.22 -18.80
CA ILE A 72 5.49 3.32 -17.91
C ILE A 72 4.20 2.85 -18.58
N LEU A 73 3.94 1.55 -18.51
CA LEU A 73 2.62 0.96 -18.80
C LEU A 73 1.99 0.44 -17.51
N ILE A 74 0.79 0.92 -17.17
CA ILE A 74 -0.07 0.30 -16.16
C ILE A 74 -1.08 -0.60 -16.86
N LEU A 75 -1.22 -1.84 -16.39
CA LEU A 75 -2.27 -2.77 -16.80
C LEU A 75 -3.30 -2.90 -15.67
N GLU A 76 -4.50 -2.34 -15.86
CA GLU A 76 -5.61 -2.43 -14.91
C GLU A 76 -6.76 -3.24 -15.51
N ARG A 77 -7.20 -4.27 -14.79
CA ARG A 77 -8.27 -5.16 -15.25
C ARG A 77 -9.67 -4.54 -15.17
N GLY A 78 -9.87 -3.58 -14.28
CA GLY A 78 -11.11 -2.84 -14.11
C GLY A 78 -11.27 -1.68 -15.09
N SER A 79 -12.44 -1.05 -15.05
CA SER A 79 -12.71 0.18 -15.80
C SER A 79 -12.21 1.42 -15.04
N VAL A 80 -12.45 2.60 -15.60
CA VAL A 80 -12.20 3.89 -14.93
C VAL A 80 -13.28 4.18 -13.87
N PRO A 81 -12.96 4.92 -12.79
CA PRO A 81 -13.94 5.31 -11.76
C PRO A 81 -15.19 6.00 -12.29
N ALA A 82 -15.04 6.82 -13.34
CA ALA A 82 -16.16 7.55 -13.95
C ALA A 82 -17.25 6.63 -14.52
N SER A 83 -16.93 5.37 -14.86
CA SER A 83 -17.90 4.36 -15.29
C SER A 83 -18.83 3.91 -14.16
N TYR A 84 -18.46 4.16 -12.89
CA TYR A 84 -19.19 3.77 -11.70
C TYR A 84 -19.32 4.94 -10.72
N PRO A 85 -20.18 5.95 -10.97
CA PRO A 85 -20.18 7.22 -10.23
C PRO A 85 -20.31 7.11 -8.70
N LEU A 86 -20.85 6.02 -8.17
CA LEU A 86 -20.94 5.76 -6.73
C LEU A 86 -19.58 5.48 -6.08
N VAL A 87 -18.57 5.02 -6.81
CA VAL A 87 -17.21 4.86 -6.26
C VAL A 87 -16.59 6.21 -5.93
N LEU A 88 -17.07 7.29 -6.55
CA LEU A 88 -16.59 8.65 -6.32
C LEU A 88 -17.20 9.30 -5.08
N LYS A 89 -18.13 8.67 -4.36
CA LYS A 89 -18.86 9.33 -3.26
C LYS A 89 -18.81 8.51 -1.97
N SER A 90 -18.75 9.18 -0.82
CA SER A 90 -18.89 8.55 0.50
C SER A 90 -20.22 7.83 0.66
N SER A 91 -21.31 8.42 0.14
CA SER A 91 -22.65 7.81 0.13
C SER A 91 -22.77 6.55 -0.72
N GLY A 92 -21.79 6.29 -1.60
CA GLY A 92 -21.75 5.08 -2.41
C GLY A 92 -21.14 3.87 -1.70
N LEU A 93 -20.54 4.03 -0.51
CA LEU A 93 -19.78 2.98 0.18
C LEU A 93 -20.53 1.65 0.25
N LEU A 94 -21.70 1.63 0.90
CA LEU A 94 -22.49 0.40 1.06
C LEU A 94 -23.13 -0.05 -0.25
N THR A 95 -23.60 0.89 -1.07
CA THR A 95 -24.28 0.58 -2.34
C THR A 95 -23.37 -0.15 -3.32
N ASN A 96 -22.09 0.23 -3.41
CA ASN A 96 -21.11 -0.47 -4.24
C ASN A 96 -20.89 -1.93 -3.78
N LEU A 97 -21.02 -2.21 -2.48
CA LEU A 97 -20.90 -3.56 -1.93
C LEU A 97 -22.17 -4.40 -2.17
N LEU A 98 -23.33 -3.76 -2.19
CA LEU A 98 -24.63 -4.38 -2.44
C LEU A 98 -24.89 -4.68 -3.93
N GLN A 99 -24.20 -4.00 -4.84
CA GLN A 99 -24.32 -4.26 -6.28
C GLN A 99 -23.89 -5.69 -6.62
N GLU A 100 -24.72 -6.40 -7.39
CA GLU A 100 -24.39 -7.72 -7.91
C GLU A 100 -23.11 -7.73 -8.74
N ASP A 101 -22.24 -8.71 -8.51
CA ASP A 101 -20.98 -8.86 -9.25
C ASP A 101 -21.23 -9.51 -10.61
N ASP A 102 -21.26 -8.69 -11.65
CA ASP A 102 -21.45 -9.11 -13.05
C ASP A 102 -20.14 -9.47 -13.78
N GLY A 103 -19.02 -9.55 -13.05
CA GLY A 103 -17.70 -9.74 -13.64
C GLY A 103 -17.02 -8.45 -14.14
N LYS A 104 -17.69 -7.29 -14.05
CA LYS A 104 -17.16 -5.97 -14.45
C LYS A 104 -17.24 -4.92 -13.35
N THR A 105 -18.22 -5.02 -12.44
CA THR A 105 -18.39 -4.10 -11.30
C THR A 105 -17.10 -3.82 -10.54
N PRO A 106 -16.97 -2.64 -9.91
CA PRO A 106 -15.76 -2.25 -9.22
C PRO A 106 -15.49 -3.13 -7.99
N ALA A 107 -16.52 -3.65 -7.33
CA ALA A 107 -16.39 -4.57 -6.20
C ALA A 107 -16.50 -6.02 -6.70
N GLN A 108 -15.36 -6.72 -6.78
CA GLN A 108 -15.36 -8.16 -7.03
C GLN A 108 -15.60 -8.91 -5.72
N ARG A 109 -16.64 -9.74 -5.67
CA ARG A 109 -17.00 -10.55 -4.50
C ARG A 109 -16.23 -11.87 -4.50
N PHE A 110 -15.89 -12.35 -3.30
CA PHE A 110 -15.42 -13.72 -3.07
C PHE A 110 -15.77 -14.16 -1.65
N THR A 111 -15.75 -15.47 -1.41
CA THR A 111 -15.92 -16.03 -0.06
C THR A 111 -14.68 -16.85 0.25
N SER A 112 -14.07 -16.61 1.41
CA SER A 112 -12.96 -17.43 1.90
C SER A 112 -13.42 -18.86 2.18
N GLU A 113 -12.49 -19.81 2.22
CA GLU A 113 -12.78 -21.19 2.62
C GLU A 113 -13.26 -21.29 4.08
N ASP A 114 -12.98 -20.27 4.88
CA ASP A 114 -13.50 -20.09 6.25
C ASP A 114 -15.02 -19.76 6.27
N GLY A 115 -15.63 -19.48 5.11
CA GLY A 115 -17.03 -19.09 4.98
C GLY A 115 -17.30 -17.60 5.14
N VAL A 116 -16.26 -16.78 5.29
CA VAL A 116 -16.38 -15.31 5.44
C VAL A 116 -16.45 -14.65 4.05
N ALA A 117 -17.54 -13.94 3.79
CA ALA A 117 -17.76 -13.16 2.57
C ALA A 117 -16.86 -11.91 2.55
N ASN A 118 -16.29 -11.59 1.39
CA ASN A 118 -15.25 -10.60 1.23
C ASN A 118 -15.32 -9.94 -0.18
N VAL A 119 -14.60 -8.84 -0.35
CA VAL A 119 -14.54 -8.08 -1.62
C VAL A 119 -13.13 -7.56 -1.91
N ARG A 120 -12.83 -7.37 -3.20
CA ARG A 120 -11.62 -6.68 -3.67
C ARG A 120 -11.93 -5.70 -4.79
N GLY A 121 -11.10 -4.65 -4.92
CA GLY A 121 -11.21 -3.70 -6.02
C GLY A 121 -10.96 -4.30 -7.41
N ARG A 122 -11.72 -3.82 -8.40
CA ARG A 122 -11.62 -4.06 -9.83
C ARG A 122 -11.97 -2.78 -10.59
N VAL A 123 -11.17 -1.74 -10.38
CA VAL A 123 -11.32 -0.41 -10.97
C VAL A 123 -9.97 0.30 -10.88
N LEU A 124 -9.67 1.21 -11.81
CA LEU A 124 -8.47 2.06 -11.70
C LEU A 124 -8.52 2.89 -10.40
N GLY A 125 -7.41 2.87 -9.65
CA GLY A 125 -7.31 3.29 -8.24
C GLY A 125 -7.41 2.12 -7.25
N GLY A 126 -7.90 0.95 -7.69
CA GLY A 126 -8.02 -0.27 -6.89
C GLY A 126 -8.98 -0.11 -5.71
N SER A 127 -8.68 -0.79 -4.60
CA SER A 127 -9.53 -0.80 -3.41
C SER A 127 -9.66 0.56 -2.71
N SER A 128 -8.80 1.55 -3.00
CA SER A 128 -9.00 2.92 -2.48
C SER A 128 -10.27 3.56 -3.01
N MET A 129 -10.82 3.07 -4.13
CA MET A 129 -12.08 3.54 -4.70
C MET A 129 -13.33 2.92 -4.05
N LEU A 130 -13.15 1.96 -3.13
CA LEU A 130 -14.26 1.24 -2.47
C LEU A 130 -14.22 1.30 -0.95
N ASN A 131 -13.08 1.63 -0.35
CA ASN A 131 -12.86 1.53 1.09
C ASN A 131 -13.65 2.57 1.92
N GLY A 132 -13.58 2.44 3.24
CA GLY A 132 -14.19 3.35 4.22
C GLY A 132 -13.51 4.72 4.36
N GLY A 133 -12.45 4.98 3.60
CA GLY A 133 -11.80 6.28 3.46
C GLY A 133 -10.95 6.81 4.62
N PHE A 134 -10.99 6.18 5.79
CA PHE A 134 -10.17 6.58 6.94
C PHE A 134 -8.67 6.42 6.67
N PHE A 135 -7.90 7.48 6.93
CA PHE A 135 -6.48 7.59 6.61
C PHE A 135 -5.67 7.71 7.89
N SER A 136 -4.77 6.76 8.13
CA SER A 136 -3.82 6.76 9.24
C SER A 136 -2.49 6.20 8.74
N ARG A 137 -1.38 6.82 9.17
CA ARG A 137 -0.03 6.31 8.93
C ARG A 137 0.18 4.99 9.68
N ALA A 138 1.22 4.25 9.29
CA ALA A 138 1.57 2.98 9.93
C ALA A 138 1.99 3.17 11.39
N ASP A 139 1.91 2.09 12.16
CA ASP A 139 2.54 2.03 13.49
C ASP A 139 4.04 1.71 13.39
N ASP A 140 4.76 1.93 14.49
CA ASP A 140 6.20 1.64 14.57
C ASP A 140 6.50 0.13 14.43
N GLN A 141 5.56 -0.72 14.87
CA GLN A 141 5.72 -2.18 14.82
C GLN A 141 5.83 -2.66 13.37
N PHE A 142 5.04 -2.09 12.46
CA PHE A 142 5.09 -2.38 11.04
C PHE A 142 6.48 -2.15 10.45
N TYR A 143 7.11 -1.02 10.74
CA TYR A 143 8.46 -0.74 10.24
C TYR A 143 9.49 -1.70 10.80
N ASN A 144 9.40 -1.98 12.11
CA ASN A 144 10.35 -2.85 12.81
C ASN A 144 10.23 -4.32 12.38
N GLU A 145 9.03 -4.78 11.98
CA GLU A 145 8.75 -6.19 11.67
C GLU A 145 8.58 -6.48 10.16
N SER A 146 8.67 -5.47 9.29
CA SER A 146 8.46 -5.67 7.84
C SER A 146 9.59 -6.43 7.15
N GLY A 147 10.78 -6.48 7.75
CA GLY A 147 11.98 -7.02 7.10
C GLY A 147 12.57 -6.12 6.00
N ILE A 148 12.14 -4.85 5.94
CA ILE A 148 12.65 -3.83 5.01
C ILE A 148 13.51 -2.84 5.80
N ASP A 149 14.65 -2.45 5.24
CA ASP A 149 15.46 -1.35 5.77
C ASP A 149 14.89 -0.01 5.26
N TRP A 150 14.18 0.70 6.13
CA TRP A 150 13.41 1.89 5.73
C TRP A 150 14.27 3.16 5.78
N ASP A 151 14.34 3.85 4.64
CA ASP A 151 14.71 5.27 4.62
C ASP A 151 13.53 6.09 5.15
N MET A 152 13.55 6.40 6.45
CA MET A 152 12.44 7.10 7.11
C MET A 152 12.22 8.53 6.59
N ASP A 153 13.25 9.18 6.03
CA ASP A 153 13.08 10.48 5.38
C ASP A 153 12.25 10.30 4.08
N ALA A 154 12.54 9.25 3.31
CA ALA A 154 11.74 8.91 2.13
C ALA A 154 10.31 8.48 2.47
N VAL A 155 10.11 7.78 3.58
CA VAL A 155 8.78 7.42 4.09
C VAL A 155 7.98 8.68 4.43
N GLU A 156 8.58 9.63 5.15
CA GLU A 156 7.93 10.89 5.53
C GLU A 156 7.56 11.72 4.30
N GLU A 157 8.51 11.94 3.38
CA GLU A 157 8.26 12.65 2.12
C GLU A 157 7.15 11.98 1.28
N ALA A 158 7.07 10.65 1.33
CA ALA A 158 6.07 9.90 0.59
C ALA A 158 4.67 10.04 1.22
N TYR A 159 4.55 10.02 2.55
CA TYR A 159 3.28 10.30 3.22
C TYR A 159 2.80 11.72 2.94
N GLN A 160 3.66 12.73 3.14
CA GLN A 160 3.31 14.13 2.90
C GLN A 160 2.83 14.35 1.47
N TRP A 161 3.51 13.75 0.49
CA TRP A 161 3.10 13.85 -0.91
C TRP A 161 1.71 13.26 -1.19
N VAL A 162 1.34 12.16 -0.53
CA VAL A 162 -0.02 11.58 -0.64
C VAL A 162 -1.03 12.49 0.06
N GLU A 163 -0.70 12.91 1.29
CA GLU A 163 -1.53 13.74 2.15
C GLU A 163 -1.92 15.06 1.48
N ASP A 164 -0.93 15.74 0.91
CA ASP A 164 -1.09 17.00 0.16
C ASP A 164 -1.98 16.87 -1.08
N THR A 165 -2.24 15.65 -1.55
CA THR A 165 -3.01 15.41 -2.78
C THR A 165 -4.45 15.04 -2.51
N ILE A 166 -4.70 14.13 -1.56
CA ILE A 166 -6.00 13.44 -1.47
C ILE A 166 -6.49 13.22 -0.04
N VAL A 167 -5.85 13.80 0.99
CA VAL A 167 -6.24 13.58 2.39
C VAL A 167 -6.79 14.87 2.99
N TYR A 168 -7.96 14.77 3.59
CA TYR A 168 -8.70 15.89 4.14
C TYR A 168 -8.95 15.68 5.62
N GLN A 169 -8.96 16.76 6.39
CA GLN A 169 -9.46 16.72 7.76
C GLN A 169 -10.99 16.71 7.74
N PRO A 170 -11.65 15.64 8.26
CA PRO A 170 -13.10 15.54 8.20
C PRO A 170 -13.77 16.44 9.25
N ASN A 171 -14.91 17.02 8.89
CA ASN A 171 -15.85 17.57 9.86
C ASN A 171 -16.53 16.44 10.62
N LEU A 172 -16.38 16.42 11.95
CA LEU A 172 -16.99 15.38 12.79
C LEU A 172 -18.52 15.39 12.69
N SER A 173 -19.09 14.24 12.38
CA SER A 173 -20.53 14.03 12.44
C SER A 173 -21.02 13.96 13.89
N ALA A 174 -22.34 14.10 14.08
CA ALA A 174 -22.96 13.92 15.40
C ALA A 174 -22.67 12.52 15.97
N TRP A 175 -22.78 11.47 15.15
CA TRP A 175 -22.46 10.10 15.56
C TRP A 175 -21.00 9.97 15.98
N GLN A 176 -20.07 10.47 15.16
CA GLN A 176 -18.63 10.34 15.43
C GLN A 176 -18.23 11.13 16.68
N SER A 177 -18.89 12.26 16.96
CA SER A 177 -18.70 13.02 18.20
C SER A 177 -19.14 12.22 19.44
N ILE A 178 -20.33 11.63 19.41
CA ILE A 178 -20.83 10.76 20.50
C ILE A 178 -19.90 9.57 20.70
N PHE A 179 -19.48 8.93 19.59
CA PHE A 179 -18.59 7.78 19.63
C PHE A 179 -17.22 8.11 20.23
N ARG A 180 -16.64 9.27 19.87
CA ARG A 180 -15.39 9.77 20.49
C ARG A 180 -15.53 9.92 22.00
N ASP A 181 -16.60 10.57 22.45
CA ASP A 181 -16.81 10.86 23.87
C ASP A 181 -17.05 9.55 24.65
N ALA A 182 -17.79 8.60 24.07
CA ALA A 182 -17.99 7.26 24.64
C ALA A 182 -16.68 6.46 24.76
N LEU A 183 -15.78 6.53 23.76
CA LEU A 183 -14.47 5.89 23.85
C LEU A 183 -13.63 6.44 25.00
N LEU A 184 -13.61 7.77 25.17
CA LEU A 184 -12.90 8.43 26.26
C LEU A 184 -13.49 8.08 27.63
N GLU A 185 -14.81 8.08 27.77
CA GLU A 185 -15.52 7.65 28.98
C GLU A 185 -15.25 6.17 29.30
N ALA A 186 -15.08 5.32 28.30
CA ALA A 186 -14.72 3.90 28.44
C ALA A 186 -13.23 3.65 28.77
N GLY A 187 -12.45 4.72 28.92
CA GLY A 187 -11.04 4.67 29.29
C GLY A 187 -10.08 4.44 28.10
N VAL A 188 -10.52 4.65 26.85
CA VAL A 188 -9.65 4.61 25.66
C VAL A 188 -8.97 5.96 25.46
N GLY A 189 -8.23 6.40 26.48
CA GLY A 189 -7.48 7.67 26.47
C GLY A 189 -5.99 7.48 26.15
N PRO A 190 -5.25 8.58 25.91
CA PRO A 190 -5.69 9.97 25.97
C PRO A 190 -6.51 10.42 24.73
N ASP A 191 -7.11 11.61 24.77
CA ASP A 191 -7.58 12.29 23.57
C ASP A 191 -6.39 12.89 22.82
N ASN A 192 -6.09 12.35 21.65
CA ASN A 192 -4.99 12.78 20.80
C ASN A 192 -5.42 13.88 19.80
N GLY A 193 -6.68 14.32 19.83
CA GLY A 193 -7.22 15.28 18.89
C GLY A 193 -7.15 14.77 17.44
N PHE A 194 -6.88 15.69 16.51
CA PHE A 194 -6.63 15.35 15.11
C PHE A 194 -5.15 15.00 14.89
N THR A 195 -4.90 13.82 14.36
CA THR A 195 -3.55 13.39 13.95
C THR A 195 -3.62 12.31 12.89
N LEU A 196 -2.66 12.28 11.97
CA LEU A 196 -2.52 11.18 11.01
C LEU A 196 -1.71 10.00 11.58
N GLN A 197 -1.01 10.20 12.69
CA GLN A 197 -0.16 9.18 13.31
C GLN A 197 -1.00 8.09 13.98
N HIS A 198 -0.51 6.85 13.95
CA HIS A 198 -1.10 5.76 14.72
C HIS A 198 -0.66 5.85 16.18
N LEU A 199 -1.57 6.25 17.08
CA LEU A 199 -1.28 6.46 18.49
C LEU A 199 -2.34 5.80 19.37
N VAL A 200 -1.90 5.17 20.46
CA VAL A 200 -2.78 4.68 21.52
C VAL A 200 -3.60 5.85 22.10
N GLY A 201 -4.87 5.60 22.34
CA GLY A 201 -5.87 6.59 22.75
C GLY A 201 -6.96 6.81 21.70
N THR A 202 -7.75 7.85 21.90
CA THR A 202 -8.83 8.24 20.97
C THR A 202 -8.34 9.37 20.08
N LYS A 203 -8.57 9.27 18.76
CA LYS A 203 -8.17 10.29 17.79
C LYS A 203 -9.21 10.47 16.69
N THR A 204 -9.24 11.67 16.13
CA THR A 204 -9.75 11.89 14.77
C THR A 204 -8.58 11.78 13.79
N SER A 205 -8.85 11.30 12.58
CA SER A 205 -7.81 11.16 11.56
C SER A 205 -8.26 11.73 10.22
N GLY A 206 -7.33 11.76 9.26
CA GLY A 206 -7.62 12.16 7.89
C GLY A 206 -8.59 11.21 7.21
N SER A 207 -9.20 11.70 6.14
CA SER A 207 -10.10 10.96 5.28
C SER A 207 -9.76 11.24 3.83
N ILE A 208 -9.88 10.25 2.95
CA ILE A 208 -9.83 10.49 1.50
C ILE A 208 -11.16 11.00 0.95
N PHE A 209 -12.20 11.09 1.79
CA PHE A 209 -13.40 11.84 1.47
C PHE A 209 -13.25 13.29 1.92
N ASP A 210 -13.51 14.23 1.02
CA ASP A 210 -13.59 15.64 1.36
C ASP A 210 -14.89 15.97 2.12
N ASN A 211 -15.03 17.22 2.54
CA ASN A 211 -16.18 17.67 3.35
C ASN A 211 -17.50 17.75 2.57
N GLU A 212 -17.47 17.58 1.24
CA GLU A 212 -18.63 17.47 0.35
C GLU A 212 -18.98 16.00 0.06
N GLY A 213 -18.23 15.05 0.62
CA GLY A 213 -18.41 13.62 0.44
C GLY A 213 -17.90 13.09 -0.90
N ARG A 214 -17.06 13.85 -1.61
CA ARG A 214 -16.34 13.38 -2.79
C ARG A 214 -15.17 12.53 -2.35
N ARG A 215 -14.99 11.37 -2.99
CA ARG A 215 -13.87 10.46 -2.75
C ARG A 215 -12.71 10.85 -3.63
N HIS A 216 -11.55 11.03 -3.00
CA HIS A 216 -10.27 11.15 -3.66
C HIS A 216 -9.49 9.84 -3.53
N GLY A 217 -8.93 9.33 -4.61
CA GLY A 217 -8.37 7.97 -4.66
C GLY A 217 -6.92 7.94 -5.09
N ALA A 218 -6.28 6.77 -4.97
CA ALA A 218 -4.93 6.56 -5.49
C ALA A 218 -4.79 6.93 -6.98
N VAL A 219 -5.89 6.84 -7.74
CA VAL A 219 -5.91 7.21 -9.16
C VAL A 219 -5.52 8.68 -9.41
N GLU A 220 -5.87 9.61 -8.52
CA GLU A 220 -5.51 11.03 -8.66
C GLU A 220 -4.02 11.28 -8.44
N LEU A 221 -3.32 10.37 -7.75
CA LEU A 221 -1.86 10.44 -7.59
C LEU A 221 -1.13 10.30 -8.93
N LEU A 222 -1.78 9.75 -9.98
CA LEU A 222 -1.25 9.75 -11.34
C LEU A 222 -1.05 11.16 -11.90
N ASN A 223 -1.84 12.15 -11.46
CA ASN A 223 -1.73 13.54 -11.90
C ASN A 223 -0.42 14.20 -11.46
N ARG A 224 0.22 13.66 -10.41
CA ARG A 224 1.53 14.12 -9.92
C ARG A 224 2.70 13.53 -10.72
N GLY A 225 2.44 12.61 -11.65
CA GLY A 225 3.44 12.04 -12.55
C GLY A 225 3.61 12.86 -13.85
N GLU A 226 4.57 12.45 -14.68
CA GLU A 226 4.76 12.98 -16.01
C GLU A 226 3.88 12.21 -17.01
N LEU A 227 2.67 12.74 -17.24
CA LEU A 227 1.61 12.09 -18.02
C LEU A 227 2.04 11.69 -19.43
N LYS A 228 3.00 12.39 -20.06
CA LYS A 228 3.50 12.03 -21.41
C LYS A 228 4.28 10.70 -21.42
N ASN A 229 4.82 10.31 -20.27
CA ASN A 229 5.58 9.08 -20.08
C ASN A 229 4.70 7.95 -19.53
N LEU A 230 3.48 8.26 -19.11
CA LEU A 230 2.53 7.32 -18.54
C LEU A 230 1.53 6.85 -19.59
N LYS A 231 1.30 5.53 -19.65
CA LYS A 231 0.16 4.93 -20.34
C LYS A 231 -0.57 3.98 -19.39
N VAL A 232 -1.89 4.10 -19.32
CA VAL A 232 -2.75 3.24 -18.51
C VAL A 232 -3.72 2.49 -19.42
N ALA A 233 -3.61 1.16 -19.45
CA ALA A 233 -4.55 0.29 -20.14
C ALA A 233 -5.61 -0.20 -19.15
N VAL A 234 -6.86 0.25 -19.30
CA VAL A 234 -8.01 -0.26 -18.54
C VAL A 234 -8.69 -1.41 -19.27
N GLU A 235 -9.42 -2.24 -18.53
CA GLU A 235 -9.96 -3.51 -19.02
C GLU A 235 -8.87 -4.46 -19.56
N ALA A 236 -7.65 -4.34 -19.01
CA ALA A 236 -6.47 -5.12 -19.37
C ALA A 236 -6.22 -6.23 -18.32
N TYR A 237 -6.54 -7.47 -18.66
CA TYR A 237 -6.31 -8.61 -17.77
C TYR A 237 -4.91 -9.16 -18.00
N ALA A 238 -3.96 -8.87 -17.13
CA ALA A 238 -2.65 -9.53 -17.15
C ALA A 238 -2.80 -11.02 -16.81
N GLU A 239 -2.38 -11.90 -17.72
CA GLU A 239 -2.60 -13.35 -17.64
C GLU A 239 -1.34 -14.11 -17.21
N ARG A 240 -0.17 -13.63 -17.62
CA ARG A 240 1.13 -14.21 -17.25
C ARG A 240 2.29 -13.26 -17.48
N ILE A 241 3.36 -13.46 -16.72
CA ILE A 241 4.67 -12.85 -16.92
C ILE A 241 5.44 -13.67 -17.96
N ILE A 242 6.12 -12.98 -18.87
CA ILE A 242 7.02 -13.56 -19.86
C ILE A 242 8.41 -13.62 -19.24
N PHE A 243 9.04 -14.79 -19.30
CA PHE A 243 10.40 -14.99 -18.79
C PHE A 243 11.36 -15.43 -19.91
N SER A 244 12.59 -14.95 -19.81
CA SER A 244 13.73 -15.50 -20.53
C SER A 244 14.66 -16.24 -19.57
N SER A 245 15.17 -17.40 -20.00
CA SER A 245 16.16 -18.17 -19.24
C SER A 245 17.52 -18.00 -19.91
N LYS A 246 18.48 -17.44 -19.18
CA LYS A 246 19.89 -17.30 -19.62
C LYS A 246 20.81 -17.94 -18.57
N ALA A 247 22.11 -18.02 -18.87
CA ALA A 247 23.10 -18.49 -17.89
C ALA A 247 23.13 -17.65 -16.60
N SER A 248 22.73 -16.37 -16.69
CA SER A 248 22.61 -15.42 -15.58
C SER A 248 21.33 -15.59 -14.75
N GLY A 249 20.51 -16.62 -15.02
CA GLY A 249 19.26 -16.90 -14.32
C GLY A 249 18.00 -16.58 -15.14
N VAL A 250 16.87 -16.60 -14.44
CA VAL A 250 15.54 -16.33 -15.00
C VAL A 250 15.25 -14.84 -14.91
N THR A 251 14.90 -14.21 -16.01
CA THR A 251 14.64 -12.77 -16.08
C THR A 251 13.25 -12.53 -16.64
N ALA A 252 12.41 -11.78 -15.92
CA ALA A 252 11.15 -11.30 -16.48
C ALA A 252 11.44 -10.33 -17.62
N THR A 253 10.73 -10.46 -18.74
CA THR A 253 10.94 -9.65 -19.95
C THR A 253 9.68 -8.94 -20.41
N GLY A 254 8.53 -9.21 -19.79
CA GLY A 254 7.26 -8.64 -20.22
C GLY A 254 6.05 -9.32 -19.58
N VAL A 255 4.87 -8.95 -20.06
CA VAL A 255 3.57 -9.43 -19.59
C VAL A 255 2.68 -9.71 -20.80
N VAL A 256 1.96 -10.83 -20.75
CA VAL A 256 0.84 -11.12 -21.66
C VAL A 256 -0.45 -10.68 -20.99
N TYR A 257 -1.28 -9.93 -21.70
CA TYR A 257 -2.59 -9.49 -21.19
C TYR A 257 -3.68 -9.60 -22.27
N SER A 258 -4.94 -9.74 -21.84
CA SER A 258 -6.09 -9.72 -22.73
C SER A 258 -6.96 -8.47 -22.56
N ASP A 259 -7.54 -8.02 -23.68
CA ASP A 259 -8.48 -6.90 -23.71
C ASP A 259 -9.95 -7.35 -23.53
N SER A 260 -10.87 -6.39 -23.45
CA SER A 260 -12.31 -6.65 -23.34
C SER A 260 -12.94 -7.32 -24.58
N LYS A 261 -12.22 -7.39 -25.70
CA LYS A 261 -12.61 -8.09 -26.94
C LYS A 261 -12.00 -9.49 -27.03
N GLY A 262 -11.25 -9.94 -26.02
CA GLY A 262 -10.60 -11.24 -25.96
C GLY A 262 -9.34 -11.35 -26.82
N ARG A 263 -8.76 -10.23 -27.28
CA ARG A 263 -7.48 -10.24 -28.00
C ARG A 263 -6.33 -10.26 -27.00
N THR A 264 -5.29 -11.00 -27.34
CA THR A 264 -4.06 -11.10 -26.56
C THR A 264 -3.04 -10.07 -27.04
N HIS A 265 -2.43 -9.38 -26.07
CA HIS A 265 -1.38 -8.39 -26.24
C HIS A 265 -0.13 -8.82 -25.48
N GLU A 266 1.03 -8.36 -25.91
CA GLU A 266 2.32 -8.55 -25.24
C GLU A 266 2.97 -7.19 -25.00
N ALA A 267 3.26 -6.87 -23.74
CA ALA A 267 4.09 -5.71 -23.40
C ALA A 267 5.46 -6.21 -22.91
N PHE A 268 6.54 -5.68 -23.45
CA PHE A 268 7.91 -6.03 -23.06
C PHE A 268 8.60 -4.89 -22.31
N ILE A 269 9.56 -5.23 -21.46
CA ILE A 269 10.43 -4.26 -20.81
C ILE A 269 11.67 -4.00 -21.67
N ARG A 270 12.16 -2.76 -21.67
CA ARG A 270 13.45 -2.40 -22.28
C ARG A 270 14.63 -2.88 -21.42
N ASP A 271 15.85 -2.67 -21.93
CA ASP A 271 17.06 -2.96 -21.18
C ASP A 271 17.06 -2.23 -19.83
N GLU A 272 17.46 -2.97 -18.79
CA GLU A 272 17.39 -2.55 -17.38
C GLU A 272 15.97 -2.32 -16.83
N GLY A 273 14.92 -2.49 -17.62
CA GLY A 273 13.54 -2.37 -17.15
C GLY A 273 13.12 -3.46 -16.16
N GLU A 274 11.97 -3.25 -15.54
CA GLU A 274 11.37 -4.20 -14.59
C GLU A 274 9.85 -4.37 -14.80
N VAL A 275 9.36 -5.59 -14.56
CA VAL A 275 7.93 -5.85 -14.35
C VAL A 275 7.66 -5.72 -12.84
N ILE A 276 6.65 -4.95 -12.47
CA ILE A 276 6.28 -4.74 -11.07
C ILE A 276 4.83 -5.16 -10.85
N LEU A 277 4.60 -6.09 -9.93
CA LEU A 277 3.26 -6.53 -9.55
C LEU A 277 2.71 -5.63 -8.44
N SER A 278 1.59 -4.98 -8.72
CA SER A 278 0.79 -4.21 -7.77
C SER A 278 -0.69 -4.63 -7.85
N ALA A 279 -0.92 -5.93 -8.07
CA ALA A 279 -2.23 -6.54 -8.28
C ALA A 279 -2.93 -6.93 -6.96
N GLY A 280 -2.35 -6.55 -5.81
CA GLY A 280 -2.87 -6.74 -4.46
C GLY A 280 -2.61 -8.13 -3.89
N ALA A 281 -2.91 -8.29 -2.59
CA ALA A 281 -2.79 -9.54 -1.82
C ALA A 281 -3.30 -10.81 -2.52
N ILE A 282 -4.29 -10.68 -3.42
CA ILE A 282 -4.85 -11.82 -4.16
C ILE A 282 -4.26 -11.90 -5.58
N GLY A 283 -4.20 -10.79 -6.30
CA GLY A 283 -3.82 -10.79 -7.72
C GLY A 283 -2.34 -11.07 -7.94
N SER A 284 -1.46 -10.54 -7.09
CA SER A 284 0.00 -10.71 -7.23
C SER A 284 0.45 -12.16 -7.04
N PRO A 285 0.12 -12.86 -5.94
CA PRO A 285 0.47 -14.29 -5.82
C PRO A 285 -0.24 -15.16 -6.86
N GLN A 286 -1.50 -14.86 -7.23
CA GLN A 286 -2.19 -15.57 -8.30
C GLN A 286 -1.41 -15.49 -9.62
N LEU A 287 -0.94 -14.30 -10.00
CA LEU A 287 -0.22 -14.10 -11.24
C LEU A 287 1.18 -14.74 -11.22
N LEU A 288 1.88 -14.72 -10.09
CA LEU A 288 3.14 -15.45 -9.92
C LEU A 288 2.95 -16.96 -10.15
N LEU A 289 1.92 -17.55 -9.53
CA LEU A 289 1.60 -18.97 -9.69
C LEU A 289 1.25 -19.30 -11.14
N LEU A 290 0.38 -18.52 -11.80
CA LEU A 290 0.03 -18.70 -13.21
C LEU A 290 1.24 -18.55 -14.16
N SER A 291 2.25 -17.78 -13.74
CA SER A 291 3.48 -17.55 -14.49
C SER A 291 4.58 -18.56 -14.18
N GLY A 292 4.30 -19.58 -13.36
CA GLY A 292 5.25 -20.65 -13.03
C GLY A 292 6.24 -20.30 -11.92
N VAL A 293 5.99 -19.25 -11.12
CA VAL A 293 6.78 -18.92 -9.94
C VAL A 293 6.01 -19.34 -8.69
N GLY A 294 6.48 -20.38 -8.00
CA GLY A 294 5.76 -20.92 -6.85
C GLY A 294 6.13 -22.35 -6.44
N PRO A 295 5.30 -23.01 -5.60
CA PRO A 295 5.60 -24.33 -5.07
C PRO A 295 5.52 -25.40 -6.16
N VAL A 296 6.59 -26.18 -6.34
CA VAL A 296 6.71 -27.19 -7.42
C VAL A 296 5.53 -28.15 -7.44
N ALA A 297 5.10 -28.65 -6.28
CA ALA A 297 3.98 -29.58 -6.17
C ALA A 297 2.66 -28.97 -6.65
N HIS A 298 2.39 -27.71 -6.27
CA HIS A 298 1.18 -26.98 -6.66
C HIS A 298 1.19 -26.63 -8.15
N LEU A 299 2.31 -26.15 -8.69
CA LEU A 299 2.44 -25.85 -10.11
C LEU A 299 2.30 -27.11 -10.97
N SER A 300 2.95 -28.20 -10.56
CA SER A 300 2.91 -29.48 -11.28
C SER A 300 1.50 -30.09 -11.27
N SER A 301 0.74 -29.98 -10.17
CA SER A 301 -0.64 -30.46 -10.12
C SER A 301 -1.58 -29.70 -11.06
N HIS A 302 -1.20 -28.48 -11.47
CA HIS A 302 -1.93 -27.65 -12.44
C HIS A 302 -1.34 -27.73 -13.86
N THR A 303 -0.36 -28.60 -14.10
CA THR A 303 0.38 -28.69 -15.38
C THR A 303 1.01 -27.35 -15.79
N ILE A 304 1.34 -26.50 -14.81
CA ILE A 304 2.04 -25.23 -15.03
C ILE A 304 3.54 -25.52 -15.02
N ARG A 305 4.24 -25.08 -16.07
CA ARG A 305 5.70 -25.19 -16.13
C ARG A 305 6.32 -24.37 -15.00
N VAL A 306 7.14 -25.01 -14.18
CA VAL A 306 7.95 -24.32 -13.17
C VAL A 306 9.02 -23.47 -13.86
N VAL A 307 8.97 -22.17 -13.61
CA VAL A 307 9.95 -21.16 -14.04
C VAL A 307 10.94 -20.89 -12.92
N SER A 308 10.44 -20.63 -11.71
CA SER A 308 11.24 -20.48 -10.51
C SER A 308 10.54 -21.14 -9.33
N GLN A 309 11.28 -21.94 -8.56
CA GLN A 309 10.73 -22.56 -7.37
C GLN A 309 10.76 -21.55 -6.22
N ASN A 310 9.58 -21.28 -5.66
CA ASN A 310 9.45 -20.58 -4.39
C ASN A 310 8.31 -21.23 -3.59
N PRO A 311 8.60 -21.93 -2.47
CA PRO A 311 7.58 -22.68 -1.73
C PRO A 311 6.57 -21.80 -1.00
N ASP A 312 6.84 -20.50 -0.87
CA ASP A 312 6.08 -19.56 -0.04
C ASP A 312 5.06 -18.72 -0.83
N VAL A 313 5.09 -18.72 -2.16
CA VAL A 313 4.11 -17.98 -2.99
C VAL A 313 2.70 -18.49 -2.70
N GLY A 314 1.83 -17.56 -2.30
CA GLY A 314 0.45 -17.82 -1.90
C GLY A 314 0.29 -18.34 -0.48
N ASN A 315 1.34 -18.49 0.33
CA ASN A 315 1.20 -18.78 1.76
C ASN A 315 1.21 -17.49 2.59
N TYR A 316 0.98 -17.62 3.91
CA TYR A 316 0.92 -16.51 4.86
C TYR A 316 -0.14 -15.47 4.48
N MET A 317 -1.30 -15.95 4.00
CA MET A 317 -2.44 -15.07 3.73
C MET A 317 -3.11 -14.73 5.06
N SER A 318 -3.18 -13.45 5.39
CA SER A 318 -3.76 -12.99 6.65
C SER A 318 -4.90 -12.02 6.37
N ASP A 319 -5.95 -12.05 7.19
CA ASP A 319 -7.01 -11.05 7.20
C ASP A 319 -7.33 -10.69 8.64
N ASN A 320 -7.30 -9.39 8.96
CA ASN A 320 -7.62 -8.93 10.30
C ASN A 320 -9.09 -9.26 10.60
N PRO A 321 -9.38 -10.05 11.65
CA PRO A 321 -10.75 -10.35 12.03
C PRO A 321 -11.49 -9.07 12.40
N ARG A 322 -12.74 -8.98 11.98
CA ARG A 322 -13.67 -7.92 12.36
C ARG A 322 -14.83 -8.50 13.13
N ASN A 323 -15.05 -7.97 14.32
CA ASN A 323 -16.28 -8.20 15.08
C ASN A 323 -17.01 -6.87 15.25
N ASN A 324 -18.34 -6.91 15.23
CA ASN A 324 -19.13 -5.69 15.32
C ASN A 324 -20.46 -5.92 16.00
N ILE A 325 -21.03 -4.82 16.50
CA ILE A 325 -22.43 -4.73 16.92
C ILE A 325 -23.11 -3.65 16.08
N ASN A 326 -24.38 -3.83 15.78
CA ASN A 326 -25.17 -2.86 15.03
C ASN A 326 -26.33 -2.39 15.92
N ILE A 327 -26.26 -1.16 16.40
CA ILE A 327 -27.26 -0.55 17.28
C ILE A 327 -28.30 0.14 16.40
N VAL A 328 -29.57 -0.16 16.62
CA VAL A 328 -30.68 0.62 16.06
C VAL A 328 -30.81 1.90 16.89
N VAL A 329 -30.86 3.04 16.22
CA VAL A 329 -30.92 4.36 16.85
C VAL A 329 -32.37 4.87 16.82
N PRO A 330 -32.92 5.34 17.96
CA PRO A 330 -34.34 5.73 18.06
C PRO A 330 -34.68 7.08 17.40
N PHE A 331 -33.68 7.79 16.86
CA PHE A 331 -33.82 9.08 16.18
C PHE A 331 -33.10 9.06 14.83
N ALA A 332 -33.40 10.06 13.99
CA ALA A 332 -32.71 10.24 12.72
C ALA A 332 -31.24 10.55 12.94
N LEU A 333 -30.36 9.77 12.30
CA LEU A 333 -28.92 9.94 12.37
C LEU A 333 -28.39 10.05 10.95
N ASP A 334 -27.69 11.14 10.66
CA ASP A 334 -27.07 11.29 9.34
C ASP A 334 -26.03 10.18 9.12
N PRO A 335 -25.99 9.58 7.91
CA PRO A 335 -24.94 8.64 7.57
C PRO A 335 -23.56 9.26 7.72
N SER A 336 -22.64 8.51 8.29
CA SER A 336 -21.26 8.94 8.44
C SER A 336 -20.31 7.78 8.19
N VAL A 337 -19.21 8.09 7.51
CA VAL A 337 -18.05 7.20 7.40
C VAL A 337 -17.21 7.28 8.68
N ILE A 338 -16.20 6.43 8.77
CA ILE A 338 -15.28 6.40 9.91
C ILE A 338 -14.46 7.70 9.94
N GLN A 339 -14.49 8.41 11.07
CA GLN A 339 -13.73 9.64 11.31
C GLN A 339 -12.93 9.59 12.61
N VAL A 340 -13.37 8.76 13.55
CA VAL A 340 -12.78 8.54 14.88
C VAL A 340 -12.36 7.09 15.01
N VAL A 341 -11.24 6.86 15.68
CA VAL A 341 -10.81 5.54 16.16
C VAL A 341 -10.37 5.63 17.62
N GLY A 342 -10.70 4.60 18.39
CA GLY A 342 -10.10 4.32 19.69
C GLY A 342 -9.09 3.19 19.58
N ILE A 343 -7.84 3.46 19.94
CA ILE A 343 -6.75 2.48 19.95
C ILE A 343 -6.43 2.15 21.41
N THR A 344 -6.64 0.91 21.83
CA THR A 344 -6.40 0.49 23.22
C THR A 344 -4.92 0.18 23.47
N ASN A 345 -4.51 0.09 24.74
CA ASN A 345 -3.16 -0.37 25.12
C ASN A 345 -2.86 -1.81 24.67
N ASP A 346 -3.91 -2.61 24.42
CA ASP A 346 -3.81 -3.97 23.88
C ASP A 346 -3.88 -3.99 22.34
N PHE A 347 -3.70 -2.84 21.69
CA PHE A 347 -3.75 -2.67 20.23
C PHE A 347 -5.04 -3.22 19.58
N ASN A 348 -6.17 -3.01 20.25
CA ASN A 348 -7.49 -3.14 19.65
C ASN A 348 -7.91 -1.77 19.10
N TYR A 349 -8.51 -1.78 17.92
CA TYR A 349 -8.91 -0.63 17.13
C TYR A 349 -10.43 -0.65 17.03
N ILE A 350 -11.06 0.32 17.67
CA ILE A 350 -12.52 0.45 17.71
C ILE A 350 -12.89 1.62 16.81
N GLU A 351 -13.61 1.32 15.74
CA GLU A 351 -14.10 2.28 14.75
C GLU A 351 -15.63 2.26 14.75
N ALA A 352 -16.25 3.30 14.19
CA ALA A 352 -17.69 3.29 14.01
C ALA A 352 -18.13 3.97 12.72
N LEU A 353 -19.31 3.60 12.24
CA LEU A 353 -20.01 4.28 11.14
C LEU A 353 -21.52 4.33 11.43
N SER A 354 -22.23 5.23 10.75
CA SER A 354 -23.70 5.27 10.78
C SER A 354 -24.25 5.16 9.36
N HIS A 355 -25.37 4.43 9.22
CA HIS A 355 -26.05 4.29 7.94
C HIS A 355 -27.55 4.05 8.11
N ASN A 356 -28.29 4.24 7.02
CA ASN A 356 -29.70 3.86 6.93
C ASN A 356 -29.78 2.45 6.36
N ALA A 357 -30.56 1.58 6.99
CA ALA A 357 -30.85 0.23 6.52
C ALA A 357 -32.31 0.14 6.07
N SER A 358 -32.51 -0.08 4.77
CA SER A 358 -33.83 -0.16 4.15
C SER A 358 -34.26 -1.62 3.98
N PHE A 359 -35.41 -1.99 4.52
CA PHE A 359 -35.96 -3.34 4.43
C PHE A 359 -37.27 -3.35 3.65
N THR A 360 -37.33 -4.18 2.61
CA THR A 360 -38.54 -4.47 1.84
C THR A 360 -39.07 -5.85 2.19
N PHE A 361 -40.38 -5.96 2.39
CA PHE A 361 -41.03 -7.22 2.77
C PHE A 361 -41.91 -7.73 1.61
N PRO A 362 -41.97 -9.06 1.36
CA PRO A 362 -42.91 -9.65 0.42
C PRO A 362 -44.35 -9.27 0.79
N GLN A 363 -45.10 -8.76 -0.19
CA GLN A 363 -46.45 -8.24 0.05
C GLN A 363 -47.50 -9.36 -0.05
N PRO A 364 -48.36 -9.57 0.97
CA PRO A 364 -49.51 -10.45 0.83
C PRO A 364 -50.48 -9.86 -0.20
N PHE A 365 -50.77 -10.61 -1.26
CA PHE A 365 -51.65 -10.17 -2.34
C PHE A 365 -53.00 -9.70 -1.77
N SER A 366 -53.43 -8.48 -2.12
CA SER A 366 -54.71 -7.87 -1.72
C SER A 366 -54.87 -7.46 -0.24
N PHE A 367 -53.87 -7.63 0.64
CA PHE A 367 -53.99 -7.20 2.05
C PHE A 367 -53.80 -5.68 2.23
N TYR A 368 -52.96 -5.07 1.38
CA TYR A 368 -52.75 -3.62 1.33
C TYR A 368 -53.17 -3.08 -0.04
N SER A 369 -53.96 -2.00 -0.05
CA SER A 369 -54.49 -1.38 -1.28
C SER A 369 -53.41 -0.64 -2.08
N ASN A 370 -52.36 -0.17 -1.40
CA ASN A 370 -51.16 0.45 -1.95
C ASN A 370 -49.95 -0.24 -1.28
N GLY A 371 -48.85 -0.44 -2.00
CA GLY A 371 -47.65 -1.08 -1.44
C GLY A 371 -47.14 -0.37 -0.17
N ILE A 372 -46.54 -1.12 0.75
CA ILE A 372 -45.99 -0.56 1.99
C ILE A 372 -44.66 0.15 1.68
N THR A 373 -44.44 1.31 2.30
CA THR A 373 -43.15 2.01 2.30
C THR A 373 -42.07 1.11 2.95
N PRO A 374 -40.85 1.02 2.39
CA PRO A 374 -39.75 0.29 3.03
C PRO A 374 -39.56 0.72 4.49
N LEU A 375 -39.23 -0.24 5.36
CA LEU A 375 -38.85 0.08 6.74
C LEU A 375 -37.42 0.63 6.71
N GLU A 376 -37.27 1.87 7.14
CA GLU A 376 -35.97 2.53 7.28
C GLU A 376 -35.53 2.51 8.74
N LEU A 377 -34.37 1.90 9.01
CA LEU A 377 -33.73 1.91 10.33
C LEU A 377 -32.46 2.74 10.28
N ASN A 378 -32.27 3.62 11.26
CA ASN A 378 -30.97 4.27 11.48
C ASN A 378 -30.10 3.31 12.30
N VAL A 379 -28.94 2.97 11.77
CA VAL A 379 -28.04 1.97 12.36
C VAL A 379 -26.69 2.62 12.64
N ALA A 380 -26.22 2.47 13.87
CA ALA A 380 -24.87 2.78 14.29
C ALA A 380 -24.10 1.47 14.44
N THR A 381 -23.08 1.27 13.61
CA THR A 381 -22.24 0.08 13.63
C THR A 381 -20.93 0.42 14.34
N ILE A 382 -20.65 -0.31 15.42
CA ILE A 382 -19.37 -0.24 16.13
C ILE A 382 -18.57 -1.48 15.76
N VAL A 383 -17.35 -1.25 15.29
CA VAL A 383 -16.47 -2.24 14.71
C VAL A 383 -15.22 -2.36 15.56
N GLU A 384 -14.77 -3.59 15.77
CA GLU A 384 -13.53 -3.93 16.44
C GLU A 384 -12.64 -4.76 15.51
N LYS A 385 -11.36 -4.39 15.46
CA LYS A 385 -10.24 -5.10 14.84
C LYS A 385 -9.06 -5.01 15.82
N PHE A 386 -8.10 -5.94 15.77
CA PHE A 386 -6.85 -5.84 16.51
C PHE A 386 -5.59 -5.95 15.62
N SER A 387 -4.43 -5.60 16.19
CA SER A 387 -3.10 -5.72 15.57
C SER A 387 -2.71 -7.18 15.28
N GLY A 388 -1.93 -7.40 14.21
CA GLY A 388 -1.64 -8.72 13.65
C GLY A 388 -2.45 -8.97 12.37
N PRO A 389 -3.15 -10.11 12.20
CA PRO A 389 -3.33 -11.24 13.14
C PRO A 389 -2.14 -12.23 13.14
N LEU A 390 -2.12 -13.18 14.08
CA LEU A 390 -1.15 -14.28 14.08
C LEU A 390 -1.59 -15.44 13.18
N SER A 391 -2.89 -15.69 13.11
CA SER A 391 -3.48 -16.68 12.22
C SER A 391 -3.21 -16.31 10.77
N SER A 392 -2.75 -17.28 10.00
CA SER A 392 -2.53 -17.12 8.56
C SER A 392 -2.90 -18.39 7.83
N GLY A 393 -3.27 -18.25 6.56
CA GLY A 393 -3.62 -19.36 5.70
C GLY A 393 -2.92 -19.28 4.34
N SER A 394 -3.64 -19.62 3.28
CA SER A 394 -3.06 -19.71 1.94
C SER A 394 -4.05 -19.42 0.83
N LEU A 395 -3.49 -19.13 -0.35
CA LEU A 395 -4.14 -18.91 -1.61
C LEU A 395 -3.72 -20.01 -2.58
N ARG A 396 -4.69 -20.62 -3.26
CA ARG A 396 -4.45 -21.68 -4.26
C ARG A 396 -5.21 -21.36 -5.54
N LEU A 397 -4.57 -21.63 -6.68
CA LEU A 397 -5.23 -21.54 -7.98
C LEU A 397 -6.43 -22.50 -8.04
N VAL A 398 -7.54 -22.01 -8.59
CA VAL A 398 -8.69 -22.82 -9.01
C VAL A 398 -8.58 -23.14 -10.51
N SER A 399 -8.18 -22.14 -11.30
CA SER A 399 -7.91 -22.29 -12.72
C SER A 399 -6.41 -22.19 -12.97
N SER A 400 -5.88 -23.09 -13.80
CA SER A 400 -4.47 -23.10 -14.21
C SER A 400 -4.18 -22.15 -15.37
N THR A 401 -5.21 -21.56 -16.00
CA THR A 401 -5.08 -20.76 -17.22
C THR A 401 -5.88 -19.48 -17.21
N ASP A 402 -6.96 -19.39 -16.42
CA ASP A 402 -7.87 -18.24 -16.43
C ASP A 402 -7.68 -17.38 -15.18
N VAL A 403 -7.03 -16.23 -15.35
CA VAL A 403 -6.79 -15.24 -14.30
C VAL A 403 -8.08 -14.58 -13.79
N LYS A 404 -9.18 -14.64 -14.55
CA LYS A 404 -10.47 -14.05 -14.17
C LYS A 404 -11.17 -14.89 -13.11
N VAL A 405 -10.86 -16.19 -13.03
CA VAL A 405 -11.33 -17.07 -11.98
C VAL A 405 -10.61 -16.73 -10.68
N SER A 406 -11.37 -16.36 -9.64
CA SER A 406 -10.78 -16.07 -8.33
C SER A 406 -10.13 -17.33 -7.73
N PRO A 407 -8.93 -17.23 -7.12
CA PRO A 407 -8.33 -18.36 -6.41
C PRO A 407 -9.14 -18.69 -5.14
N THR A 408 -8.94 -19.90 -4.60
CA THR A 408 -9.39 -20.21 -3.23
C THR A 408 -8.45 -19.55 -2.24
N ILE A 409 -9.02 -19.02 -1.16
CA ILE A 409 -8.29 -18.26 -0.14
C ILE A 409 -8.80 -18.73 1.21
N ARG A 410 -7.88 -19.07 2.11
CA ARG A 410 -8.15 -19.37 3.51
C ARG A 410 -7.31 -18.44 4.37
N PHE A 411 -7.91 -17.90 5.42
CA PHE A 411 -7.26 -17.04 6.41
C PHE A 411 -7.10 -17.68 7.78
N ASN A 412 -7.87 -18.75 8.07
CA ASN A 412 -7.85 -19.46 9.34
C ASN A 412 -8.22 -18.57 10.54
N TYR A 413 -9.31 -17.80 10.43
CA TYR A 413 -9.74 -16.88 11.50
C TYR A 413 -9.81 -17.58 12.88
N PHE A 414 -9.07 -17.05 13.85
CA PHE A 414 -9.00 -17.57 15.23
C PHE A 414 -8.50 -19.02 15.34
N GLU A 415 -7.62 -19.45 14.42
CA GLU A 415 -6.82 -20.66 14.58
C GLU A 415 -5.82 -20.48 15.72
N GLU A 416 -5.15 -19.33 15.78
CA GLU A 416 -4.28 -18.97 16.89
C GLU A 416 -5.09 -18.51 18.12
N PRO A 417 -4.91 -19.12 19.31
CA PRO A 417 -5.69 -18.77 20.50
C PRO A 417 -5.55 -17.31 20.94
N GLU A 418 -4.39 -16.69 20.72
CA GLU A 418 -4.16 -15.29 21.09
C GLU A 418 -4.99 -14.31 20.25
N ASP A 419 -5.25 -14.62 18.98
CA ASP A 419 -6.15 -13.79 18.16
C ASP A 419 -7.57 -13.79 18.72
N LEU A 420 -8.04 -14.95 19.20
CA LEU A 420 -9.35 -15.05 19.84
C LEU A 420 -9.38 -14.28 21.16
N ALA A 421 -8.33 -14.41 21.96
CA ALA A 421 -8.20 -13.68 23.21
C ALA A 421 -8.19 -12.16 22.99
N ARG A 422 -7.57 -11.67 21.91
CA ARG A 422 -7.61 -10.26 21.49
C ARG A 422 -9.02 -9.80 21.16
N CYS A 423 -9.75 -10.55 20.31
CA CYS A 423 -11.16 -10.25 20.03
C CYS A 423 -12.00 -10.14 21.31
N VAL A 424 -11.83 -11.08 22.26
CA VAL A 424 -12.56 -11.03 23.54
C VAL A 424 -12.25 -9.75 24.32
N ARG A 425 -10.97 -9.33 24.39
CA ARG A 425 -10.58 -8.07 25.05
C ARG A 425 -11.18 -6.84 24.33
N GLY A 426 -11.12 -6.81 23.01
CA GLY A 426 -11.70 -5.73 22.20
C GLY A 426 -13.21 -5.61 22.38
N MET A 427 -13.93 -6.73 22.26
CA MET A 427 -15.39 -6.74 22.41
C MET A 427 -15.85 -6.45 23.85
N ARG A 428 -15.05 -6.78 24.87
CA ARG A 428 -15.28 -6.30 26.26
C ARG A 428 -15.15 -4.79 26.35
N LYS A 429 -14.16 -4.18 25.68
CA LYS A 429 -14.02 -2.73 25.63
C LYS A 429 -15.20 -2.05 24.93
N VAL A 430 -15.72 -2.66 23.85
CA VAL A 430 -16.99 -2.23 23.24
C VAL A 430 -18.13 -2.33 24.27
N GLY A 431 -18.16 -3.40 25.07
CA GLY A 431 -19.12 -3.58 26.16
C GLY A 431 -19.04 -2.52 27.27
N ASP A 432 -17.83 -2.07 27.62
CA ASP A 432 -17.63 -0.94 28.54
C ASP A 432 -18.15 0.37 27.93
N MET A 433 -17.88 0.60 26.64
CA MET A 433 -18.34 1.78 25.92
C MET A 433 -19.87 1.88 25.88
N LEU A 434 -20.59 0.77 25.73
CA LEU A 434 -22.06 0.79 25.78
C LEU A 434 -22.64 1.21 27.13
N LYS A 435 -21.85 1.18 28.21
CA LYS A 435 -22.30 1.53 29.56
C LYS A 435 -22.10 3.02 29.88
N THR A 436 -21.51 3.80 28.98
CA THR A 436 -21.16 5.19 29.27
C THR A 436 -22.34 6.15 29.09
N ASP A 437 -22.25 7.33 29.70
CA ASP A 437 -23.29 8.36 29.66
C ASP A 437 -23.51 8.88 28.22
N SER A 438 -22.44 9.01 27.44
CA SER A 438 -22.50 9.39 26.02
C SER A 438 -23.34 8.42 25.19
N MET A 439 -23.39 7.13 25.56
CA MET A 439 -24.20 6.13 24.87
C MET A 439 -25.64 6.02 25.38
N ALA A 440 -25.97 6.61 26.54
CA ALA A 440 -27.28 6.48 27.18
C ALA A 440 -28.43 7.02 26.31
N GLY A 441 -28.18 8.13 25.59
CA GLY A 441 -29.17 8.76 24.70
C GLY A 441 -29.61 7.91 23.51
N LEU A 442 -28.87 6.84 23.17
CA LEU A 442 -29.19 5.92 22.07
C LEU A 442 -30.08 4.74 22.49
N LYS A 443 -30.40 4.62 23.79
CA LYS A 443 -31.27 3.55 24.30
C LYS A 443 -32.74 3.82 23.97
N PHE A 444 -33.50 2.74 23.72
CA PHE A 444 -34.96 2.80 23.59
C PHE A 444 -35.68 2.82 24.94
N GLU A 445 -35.05 2.21 25.95
CA GLU A 445 -35.53 2.17 27.32
C GLU A 445 -34.38 2.55 28.25
N ASP A 446 -34.68 3.35 29.27
CA ASP A 446 -33.71 3.79 30.27
C ASP A 446 -33.42 2.65 31.27
N LEU A 447 -32.67 1.65 30.78
CA LEU A 447 -32.24 0.46 31.52
C LEU A 447 -30.73 0.51 31.75
N GLU A 448 -30.28 -0.10 32.84
CA GLU A 448 -28.85 -0.19 33.17
C GLU A 448 -28.06 -0.97 32.11
N GLY A 449 -26.80 -0.58 31.94
CA GLY A 449 -25.87 -1.26 31.03
C GLY A 449 -26.36 -1.29 29.58
N ALA A 450 -26.26 -2.45 28.93
CA ALA A 450 -26.55 -2.61 27.50
C ALA A 450 -28.00 -3.06 27.18
N GLU A 451 -28.85 -3.27 28.19
CA GLU A 451 -30.20 -3.85 27.99
C GLU A 451 -31.18 -2.90 27.30
N GLY A 452 -30.96 -1.59 27.42
CA GLY A 452 -31.80 -0.55 26.81
C GLY A 452 -31.60 -0.39 25.30
N PHE A 453 -30.56 -0.99 24.70
CA PHE A 453 -30.31 -0.90 23.26
C PHE A 453 -31.19 -1.87 22.47
N ARG A 454 -31.36 -1.58 21.18
CA ARG A 454 -31.90 -2.52 20.19
C ARG A 454 -30.83 -2.81 19.16
N PHE A 455 -30.72 -4.06 18.75
CA PHE A 455 -29.65 -4.50 17.85
C PHE A 455 -30.20 -5.06 16.54
N LEU A 456 -29.50 -4.77 15.45
CA LEU A 456 -29.67 -5.45 14.18
C LEU A 456 -28.63 -6.58 14.09
N GLY A 457 -29.08 -7.81 14.31
CA GLY A 457 -28.20 -8.98 14.42
C GLY A 457 -27.74 -9.26 15.85
N PRO A 458 -26.65 -10.02 16.03
CA PRO A 458 -26.17 -10.43 17.35
C PRO A 458 -25.80 -9.25 18.26
N SER A 459 -26.20 -9.33 19.54
CA SER A 459 -25.73 -8.45 20.60
C SER A 459 -24.58 -9.10 21.38
N LEU A 460 -23.83 -8.30 22.13
CA LEU A 460 -22.87 -8.83 23.10
C LEU A 460 -23.56 -9.77 24.11
N PRO A 461 -22.87 -10.81 24.61
CA PRO A 461 -23.34 -11.61 25.73
C PRO A 461 -23.66 -10.75 26.95
N SER A 462 -24.74 -11.08 27.67
CA SER A 462 -25.16 -10.35 28.87
C SER A 462 -24.09 -10.42 29.98
N ASN A 463 -23.55 -11.62 30.24
CA ASN A 463 -22.41 -11.80 31.13
C ASN A 463 -21.09 -11.72 30.34
N GLN A 464 -20.57 -10.50 30.17
CA GLN A 464 -19.29 -10.27 29.47
C GLN A 464 -18.07 -10.81 30.23
N SER A 465 -18.21 -11.22 31.49
CA SER A 465 -17.14 -11.85 32.28
C SER A 465 -16.97 -13.34 31.97
N ASP A 466 -17.93 -13.96 31.26
CA ASP A 466 -17.83 -15.35 30.82
C ASP A 466 -17.03 -15.44 29.52
N ASP A 467 -15.79 -15.93 29.60
CA ASP A 467 -14.89 -16.10 28.45
C ASP A 467 -15.52 -16.99 27.38
N ALA A 468 -16.18 -18.10 27.75
CA ALA A 468 -16.72 -19.04 26.77
C ALA A 468 -17.82 -18.41 25.90
N SER A 469 -18.70 -17.60 26.51
CA SER A 469 -19.73 -16.86 25.76
C SER A 469 -19.14 -15.77 24.86
N MET A 470 -18.09 -15.07 25.33
CA MET A 470 -17.42 -14.05 24.52
C MET A 470 -16.64 -14.66 23.35
N GLU A 471 -15.95 -15.78 23.55
CA GLU A 471 -15.27 -16.53 22.51
C GLU A 471 -16.27 -17.04 21.46
N ALA A 472 -17.41 -17.59 21.89
CA ALA A 472 -18.47 -18.03 21.00
C ALA A 472 -19.04 -16.85 20.18
N PHE A 473 -19.20 -15.67 20.80
CA PHE A 473 -19.58 -14.45 20.09
C PHE A 473 -18.53 -14.08 19.03
N CYS A 474 -17.24 -14.02 19.39
CA CYS A 474 -16.16 -13.73 18.47
C CYS A 474 -16.16 -14.65 17.24
N ARG A 475 -16.22 -15.97 17.46
CA ARG A 475 -16.21 -16.96 16.38
C ARG A 475 -17.46 -16.91 15.49
N SER A 476 -18.64 -16.72 16.08
CA SER A 476 -19.91 -16.75 15.33
C SER A 476 -20.23 -15.46 14.58
N THR A 477 -19.60 -14.35 14.95
CA THR A 477 -19.85 -13.02 14.37
C THR A 477 -18.68 -12.49 13.54
N VAL A 478 -17.61 -13.28 13.39
CA VAL A 478 -16.42 -12.87 12.65
C VAL A 478 -16.77 -12.52 11.21
N THR A 479 -16.26 -11.38 10.78
CA THR A 479 -16.28 -10.95 9.39
C THR A 479 -14.90 -10.38 9.04
N THR A 480 -14.73 -9.94 7.80
CA THR A 480 -13.52 -9.26 7.36
C THR A 480 -13.60 -7.76 7.64
N ILE A 481 -12.48 -7.11 7.97
CA ILE A 481 -12.33 -5.65 7.90
C ILE A 481 -11.74 -5.19 6.55
N TRP A 482 -11.63 -6.11 5.60
CA TRP A 482 -11.09 -5.92 4.25
C TRP A 482 -9.62 -5.48 4.23
N HIS A 483 -8.88 -5.73 5.30
CA HIS A 483 -7.45 -5.39 5.43
C HIS A 483 -6.54 -6.63 5.22
N TYR A 484 -6.99 -7.58 4.40
CA TYR A 484 -6.20 -8.76 4.08
C TYR A 484 -4.91 -8.45 3.31
N HIS A 485 -3.91 -9.26 3.59
CA HIS A 485 -2.53 -9.07 3.16
C HIS A 485 -1.78 -10.41 3.10
N GLY A 486 -0.53 -10.38 2.67
CA GLY A 486 0.30 -11.57 2.52
C GLY A 486 0.15 -12.30 1.18
N GLY A 487 0.80 -13.46 1.05
CA GLY A 487 0.91 -14.21 -0.20
C GLY A 487 2.22 -14.01 -0.96
N CYS A 488 2.90 -12.87 -0.77
CA CYS A 488 4.21 -12.54 -1.33
C CYS A 488 5.15 -11.92 -0.29
N VAL A 489 5.12 -12.42 0.95
CA VAL A 489 5.75 -11.79 2.13
C VAL A 489 7.26 -11.56 1.95
N VAL A 490 7.74 -10.42 2.45
CA VAL A 490 9.18 -10.07 2.52
C VAL A 490 9.97 -11.14 3.30
N GLY A 491 11.16 -11.49 2.82
CA GLY A 491 12.01 -12.54 3.37
C GLY A 491 11.55 -13.97 3.04
N LYS A 492 10.42 -14.13 2.33
CA LYS A 492 9.88 -15.43 1.88
C LYS A 492 9.78 -15.48 0.36
N VAL A 493 9.04 -14.55 -0.21
CA VAL A 493 8.80 -14.46 -1.66
C VAL A 493 9.59 -13.33 -2.30
N VAL A 494 9.66 -12.19 -1.62
CA VAL A 494 10.46 -11.04 -2.05
C VAL A 494 11.59 -10.75 -1.07
N ASP A 495 12.67 -10.16 -1.54
CA ASP A 495 13.76 -9.65 -0.69
C ASP A 495 13.44 -8.28 -0.07
N GLY A 496 14.37 -7.70 0.69
CA GLY A 496 14.19 -6.38 1.33
C GLY A 496 14.07 -5.21 0.33
N ASP A 497 14.47 -5.42 -0.92
CA ASP A 497 14.26 -4.49 -2.04
C ASP A 497 12.99 -4.83 -2.84
N LEU A 498 12.17 -5.75 -2.33
CA LEU A 498 10.91 -6.19 -2.92
C LEU A 498 11.06 -6.94 -4.26
N ARG A 499 12.25 -7.46 -4.57
CA ARG A 499 12.50 -8.30 -5.76
C ARG A 499 12.06 -9.73 -5.50
N VAL A 500 11.41 -10.35 -6.49
CA VAL A 500 10.98 -11.74 -6.39
C VAL A 500 12.20 -12.66 -6.39
N VAL A 501 12.38 -13.38 -5.28
CA VAL A 501 13.55 -14.23 -5.06
C VAL A 501 13.65 -15.32 -6.14
N GLY A 502 14.84 -15.45 -6.73
CA GLY A 502 15.11 -16.41 -7.81
C GLY A 502 14.76 -15.89 -9.21
N THR A 503 14.39 -14.62 -9.35
CA THR A 503 14.14 -13.97 -10.64
C THR A 503 14.83 -12.61 -10.73
N ASN A 504 15.15 -12.18 -11.94
CA ASN A 504 15.62 -10.83 -12.25
C ASN A 504 14.50 -10.00 -12.89
N SER A 505 14.55 -8.67 -12.74
CA SER A 505 13.62 -7.70 -13.34
C SER A 505 12.15 -7.91 -12.96
N LEU A 506 11.88 -8.42 -11.75
CA LEU A 506 10.55 -8.67 -11.24
C LEU A 506 10.44 -8.26 -9.77
N ARG A 507 9.44 -7.43 -9.44
CA ARG A 507 9.13 -6.98 -8.06
C ARG A 507 7.66 -7.15 -7.73
N VAL A 508 7.35 -7.10 -6.43
CA VAL A 508 5.99 -6.99 -5.92
C VAL A 508 5.88 -5.80 -4.98
N VAL A 509 4.94 -4.89 -5.24
CA VAL A 509 4.74 -3.65 -4.48
C VAL A 509 3.24 -3.47 -4.26
N ASP A 510 2.70 -4.13 -3.25
CA ASP A 510 1.32 -4.02 -2.76
C ASP A 510 1.18 -4.74 -1.40
N SER A 511 -0.06 -4.93 -0.89
CA SER A 511 -0.30 -5.55 0.42
C SER A 511 0.11 -7.02 0.52
N SER A 512 0.42 -7.69 -0.60
CA SER A 512 0.89 -9.09 -0.56
C SER A 512 2.25 -9.25 0.12
N ILE A 513 3.03 -8.18 0.23
CA ILE A 513 4.37 -8.20 0.85
C ILE A 513 4.33 -8.12 2.38
N PHE A 514 3.20 -7.74 2.96
CA PHE A 514 3.11 -7.50 4.40
C PHE A 514 3.11 -8.82 5.18
N ASN A 515 3.88 -8.84 6.27
CA ASN A 515 3.79 -9.88 7.30
C ASN A 515 2.74 -9.54 8.38
N THR A 516 2.49 -8.25 8.59
CA THR A 516 1.51 -7.72 9.56
C THR A 516 0.80 -6.50 8.98
N SER A 517 -0.42 -6.23 9.44
CA SER A 517 -1.17 -5.03 9.05
C SER A 517 -0.51 -3.78 9.62
N PRO A 518 -0.31 -2.68 8.84
CA PRO A 518 0.34 -1.46 9.30
C PRO A 518 -0.56 -0.58 10.19
N GLY A 519 -0.93 -1.07 11.37
CA GLY A 519 -1.80 -0.36 12.31
C GLY A 519 -3.28 -0.41 11.91
N THR A 520 -3.97 0.73 12.05
CA THR A 520 -5.43 0.81 11.92
C THR A 520 -5.91 0.47 10.51
N ASN A 521 -5.42 1.18 9.47
CA ASN A 521 -5.87 1.01 8.09
C ASN A 521 -4.67 1.08 7.13
N PRO A 522 -4.54 0.14 6.17
CA PRO A 522 -3.33 -0.01 5.38
C PRO A 522 -3.19 0.93 4.19
N GLN A 523 -4.22 1.70 3.84
CA GLN A 523 -4.24 2.42 2.57
C GLN A 523 -3.14 3.49 2.46
N ALA A 524 -2.86 4.22 3.54
CA ALA A 524 -1.85 5.26 3.56
C ALA A 524 -0.47 4.64 3.32
N THR A 525 -0.18 3.56 4.04
CA THR A 525 1.08 2.80 3.93
C THR A 525 1.26 2.19 2.54
N LEU A 526 0.20 1.69 1.91
CA LEU A 526 0.27 1.19 0.54
C LEU A 526 0.60 2.30 -0.48
N MET A 527 -0.03 3.47 -0.35
CA MET A 527 0.27 4.61 -1.22
C MET A 527 1.70 5.14 -0.98
N MET A 528 2.11 5.20 0.28
CA MET A 528 3.46 5.59 0.71
C MET A 528 4.51 4.64 0.10
N ILE A 529 4.34 3.32 0.24
CA ILE A 529 5.26 2.31 -0.28
C ILE A 529 5.38 2.42 -1.80
N GLY A 530 4.26 2.61 -2.50
CA GLY A 530 4.29 2.80 -3.96
C GLY A 530 5.23 3.94 -4.36
N ARG A 531 5.23 5.04 -3.60
CA ARG A 531 6.11 6.19 -3.84
C ARG A 531 7.54 6.00 -3.34
N SER A 532 7.74 5.53 -2.10
CA SER A 532 9.06 5.48 -1.46
C SER A 532 9.99 4.44 -2.11
N THR A 533 9.44 3.33 -2.62
CA THR A 533 10.21 2.25 -3.28
C THR A 533 10.99 2.73 -4.51
N VAL A 534 10.59 3.84 -5.14
CA VAL A 534 11.28 4.36 -6.34
C VAL A 534 12.67 4.90 -6.04
N LYS A 535 12.95 5.40 -4.82
CA LYS A 535 14.33 5.79 -4.48
C LYS A 535 15.26 4.58 -4.58
N THR A 536 14.83 3.41 -4.09
CA THR A 536 15.56 2.14 -4.21
C THR A 536 15.71 1.67 -5.66
N ILE A 537 14.67 1.84 -6.50
CA ILE A 537 14.71 1.49 -7.93
C ILE A 537 15.68 2.42 -8.69
N SER A 538 15.57 3.73 -8.48
CA SER A 538 16.39 4.75 -9.19
C SER A 538 17.87 4.71 -8.78
N HIS A 539 18.17 4.44 -7.50
CA HIS A 539 19.56 4.27 -7.04
C HIS A 539 20.27 3.08 -7.69
N TYR A 540 19.53 2.04 -8.08
CA TYR A 540 20.08 0.88 -8.78
C TYR A 540 20.48 1.19 -10.24
N HIS A 541 19.68 2.02 -10.94
CA HIS A 541 20.00 2.47 -12.30
C HIS A 541 21.16 3.47 -12.34
N ASP A 542 21.27 4.35 -11.34
CA ASP A 542 22.36 5.32 -11.27
C ASP A 542 23.69 4.73 -10.76
N GLY A 543 23.68 3.51 -10.23
CA GLY A 543 24.87 2.80 -9.76
C GLY A 543 25.54 3.45 -8.55
N CYS A 544 24.79 4.20 -7.74
CA CYS A 544 25.34 4.87 -6.57
C CYS A 544 25.25 3.93 -5.36
N LEU A 545 26.39 3.38 -4.93
CA LEU A 545 26.50 2.69 -3.65
C LEU A 545 26.46 3.72 -2.52
N VAL A 546 25.59 3.49 -1.52
CA VAL A 546 25.58 4.28 -0.29
C VAL A 546 26.79 3.86 0.55
N GLY A 547 27.56 4.84 1.01
CA GLY A 547 28.62 4.64 1.98
C GLY A 547 28.46 5.59 3.16
N GLU A 548 28.75 5.10 4.36
CA GLU A 548 28.69 5.83 5.62
C GLU A 548 30.12 6.04 6.16
N VAL A 549 30.40 7.20 6.76
CA VAL A 549 31.69 7.45 7.42
C VAL A 549 31.53 7.19 8.91
N VAL A 550 32.21 6.16 9.41
CA VAL A 550 32.27 5.83 10.84
C VAL A 550 33.73 5.92 11.27
N ASP A 551 34.01 6.73 12.31
CA ASP A 551 35.37 6.94 12.87
C ASP A 551 36.44 7.37 11.84
N GLY A 552 36.05 8.12 10.81
CA GLY A 552 36.96 8.64 9.78
C GLY A 552 37.22 7.68 8.61
N ASP A 553 36.64 6.48 8.62
CA ASP A 553 36.70 5.52 7.53
C ASP A 553 35.39 5.48 6.74
N LEU A 554 35.47 5.60 5.41
CA LEU A 554 34.32 5.47 4.50
C LEU A 554 34.00 3.98 4.29
N ARG A 555 32.88 3.51 4.82
CA ARG A 555 32.34 2.18 4.57
C ARG A 555 31.35 2.23 3.42
N VAL A 556 31.73 1.71 2.26
CA VAL A 556 30.82 1.52 1.12
C VAL A 556 30.21 0.12 1.22
N MET A 557 28.89 -0.01 1.25
CA MET A 557 28.26 -1.33 1.24
C MET A 557 28.63 -2.05 -0.06
N GLY A 558 29.35 -3.18 0.06
CA GLY A 558 29.74 -4.04 -1.06
C GLY A 558 31.21 -3.98 -1.51
N ILE A 559 32.04 -3.07 -0.97
CA ILE A 559 33.49 -3.05 -1.23
C ILE A 559 34.24 -2.95 0.10
N ASN A 560 34.91 -4.04 0.50
CA ASN A 560 35.85 -4.00 1.62
C ASN A 560 37.12 -3.26 1.19
N ALA A 561 37.47 -2.20 1.92
CA ALA A 561 38.77 -1.51 1.97
C ALA A 561 39.04 -0.37 0.96
N LEU A 562 38.78 0.87 1.40
CA LEU A 562 39.57 2.05 1.02
C LEU A 562 40.10 2.68 2.31
N ARG A 563 41.41 2.93 2.39
CA ARG A 563 42.07 3.56 3.54
C ARG A 563 42.46 4.99 3.17
N VAL A 564 41.99 5.96 3.94
CA VAL A 564 42.41 7.37 3.80
C VAL A 564 43.82 7.51 4.39
N VAL A 565 44.77 8.05 3.64
CA VAL A 565 46.15 8.27 4.12
C VAL A 565 46.26 9.72 4.59
N ASP A 566 46.70 9.88 5.84
CA ASP A 566 46.74 11.16 6.54
C ASP A 566 47.77 12.12 5.91
N GLY A 567 47.37 13.38 5.67
CA GLY A 567 48.17 14.38 4.96
C GLY A 567 47.42 15.34 4.03
N SER A 568 46.11 15.56 4.24
CA SER A 568 45.34 16.55 3.49
C SER A 568 45.77 17.98 3.87
N THR A 569 46.30 18.74 2.93
CA THR A 569 46.63 20.16 3.13
C THR A 569 45.76 21.06 2.26
N PHE A 570 45.13 22.05 2.87
CA PHE A 570 44.43 23.12 2.15
C PHE A 570 45.43 24.02 1.42
N ASN A 571 45.24 24.20 0.12
CA ASN A 571 45.92 25.22 -0.67
C ASN A 571 45.33 26.61 -0.37
N ARG A 572 46.13 27.68 -0.56
CA ARG A 572 45.78 29.12 -0.40
C ARG A 572 44.47 29.60 -1.07
N LYS A 573 43.77 28.77 -1.84
CA LYS A 573 42.44 29.02 -2.42
C LYS A 573 41.29 28.19 -1.81
N ASN A 574 41.45 27.62 -0.62
CA ASN A 574 40.44 26.79 0.07
C ASN A 574 39.94 25.58 -0.74
N LYS A 575 40.83 24.90 -1.47
CA LYS A 575 40.53 23.61 -2.11
C LYS A 575 41.10 22.46 -1.28
N LEU A 576 40.27 21.45 -1.00
CA LEU A 576 40.65 20.20 -0.33
C LEU A 576 41.20 19.23 -1.39
N ASP A 577 42.42 18.75 -1.18
CA ASP A 577 43.10 17.78 -2.05
C ASP A 577 43.13 16.44 -1.31
N LEU A 578 42.27 15.48 -1.71
CA LEU A 578 42.15 14.17 -1.07
C LEU A 578 43.02 13.15 -1.80
N ARG A 579 43.94 12.51 -1.07
CA ARG A 579 44.73 11.37 -1.55
C ARG A 579 44.15 10.07 -0.98
N TYR A 580 43.97 9.07 -1.83
CA TYR A 580 43.59 7.72 -1.45
C TYR A 580 44.48 6.72 -2.19
N GLU A 581 44.79 5.60 -1.54
CA GLU A 581 45.49 4.47 -2.16
C GLU A 581 44.54 3.30 -2.37
N LYS A 582 44.58 2.71 -3.56
CA LYS A 582 43.89 1.43 -3.85
C LYS A 582 44.81 0.31 -3.34
N LEU A 583 44.32 -0.51 -2.40
CA LEU A 583 44.95 -1.78 -2.06
C LEU A 583 44.63 -2.78 -3.17
N ASP A 584 45.50 -2.90 -4.17
CA ASP A 584 45.29 -3.80 -5.30
C ASP A 584 46.12 -5.08 -5.12
N LEU A 585 45.46 -6.23 -5.00
CA LEU A 585 46.05 -7.51 -5.36
C LEU A 585 46.09 -7.55 -6.90
N SER A 586 47.21 -7.05 -7.43
CA SER A 586 47.68 -7.12 -8.82
C SER A 586 47.10 -6.16 -9.88
N ALA A 587 47.88 -5.09 -10.06
CA ALA A 587 48.27 -4.43 -11.32
C ALA A 587 47.39 -3.31 -11.93
N GLY A 588 47.90 -2.08 -11.81
CA GLY A 588 47.82 -1.04 -12.86
C GLY A 588 47.32 0.33 -12.41
N LEU A 589 48.22 1.23 -12.01
CA LEU A 589 47.93 2.64 -11.65
C LEU A 589 47.50 3.48 -12.87
N ALA A 590 46.31 4.09 -12.82
CA ALA A 590 45.91 5.20 -13.68
C ALA A 590 45.44 6.39 -12.83
N TRP A 591 46.06 7.56 -13.03
CA TRP A 591 45.73 8.80 -12.34
C TRP A 591 44.61 9.54 -13.09
N VAL A 592 43.51 9.86 -12.40
CA VAL A 592 42.47 10.77 -12.92
C VAL A 592 42.31 11.93 -11.92
N GLY A 593 42.71 13.13 -12.35
CA GLY A 593 42.43 14.37 -11.62
C GLY A 593 41.11 14.97 -12.07
N LEU A 594 40.16 15.16 -11.14
CA LEU A 594 38.89 15.85 -11.39
C LEU A 594 38.88 17.20 -10.65
N ASN A 595 38.72 18.28 -11.42
CA ASN A 595 38.51 19.64 -10.93
C ASN A 595 37.02 19.99 -11.05
N GLY A 596 36.34 20.27 -9.95
CA GLY A 596 34.98 20.82 -9.94
C GLY A 596 34.51 21.19 -8.53
N TYR A 597 33.91 22.38 -8.39
CA TYR A 597 33.25 22.85 -7.17
C TYR A 597 31.94 22.07 -6.96
N LEU A 598 31.77 21.36 -5.85
CA LEU A 598 30.50 20.71 -5.49
C LEU A 598 30.26 20.71 -3.97
N GLU A 599 29.12 21.27 -3.56
CA GLU A 599 28.60 21.38 -2.19
C GLU A 599 27.95 20.08 -1.66
N ASN A 600 28.23 18.90 -2.21
CA ASN A 600 27.57 17.68 -1.73
C ASN A 600 28.40 16.41 -1.94
N TRP A 601 28.86 15.80 -0.83
CA TRP A 601 29.73 14.62 -0.83
C TRP A 601 29.12 13.39 -1.51
N ARG A 602 27.78 13.29 -1.53
CA ARG A 602 27.03 12.23 -2.24
C ARG A 602 27.32 12.21 -3.75
N SER A 603 27.67 13.36 -4.36
CA SER A 603 27.98 13.46 -5.78
C SER A 603 29.34 12.84 -6.16
N VAL A 604 30.29 12.80 -5.22
CA VAL A 604 31.65 12.28 -5.45
C VAL A 604 31.62 10.76 -5.60
N ALA A 605 30.85 10.06 -4.75
CA ALA A 605 30.71 8.60 -4.81
C ALA A 605 30.08 8.13 -6.13
N CYS A 606 29.03 8.81 -6.61
CA CYS A 606 28.37 8.48 -7.88
C CYS A 606 29.28 8.63 -9.11
N ASN A 607 30.20 9.61 -9.12
CA ASN A 607 31.12 9.81 -10.25
C ASN A 607 32.21 8.72 -10.33
N ILE A 608 32.65 8.19 -9.19
CA ILE A 608 33.66 7.12 -9.13
C ILE A 608 33.10 5.81 -9.72
N THR A 609 31.88 5.40 -9.32
CA THR A 609 31.25 4.17 -9.80
C THR A 609 30.89 4.22 -11.30
N ARG A 610 30.47 5.40 -11.80
CA ARG A 610 30.22 5.61 -13.24
C ARG A 610 31.50 5.53 -14.08
N MET A 611 32.66 5.91 -13.55
CA MET A 611 33.94 5.79 -14.26
C MET A 611 34.44 4.33 -14.29
N GLU A 612 34.24 3.55 -13.23
CA GLU A 612 34.62 2.12 -13.21
C GLU A 612 33.78 1.29 -14.19
N LYS A 613 32.44 1.46 -14.22
CA LYS A 613 31.57 0.78 -15.21
C LYS A 613 31.92 1.13 -16.66
N ARG A 614 32.36 2.37 -16.93
CA ARG A 614 32.84 2.79 -18.27
C ARG A 614 34.20 2.19 -18.65
N ASN A 615 35.08 1.95 -17.68
CA ASN A 615 36.38 1.33 -17.92
C ASN A 615 36.28 -0.19 -18.12
N GLU A 616 35.36 -0.88 -17.45
CA GLU A 616 35.09 -2.31 -17.68
C GLU A 616 34.49 -2.57 -19.07
N THR A 617 33.57 -1.70 -19.52
CA THR A 617 33.00 -1.78 -20.89
C THR A 617 34.03 -1.42 -21.97
N ALA A 618 35.02 -0.58 -21.68
CA ALA A 618 36.12 -0.25 -22.60
C ALA A 618 37.16 -1.37 -22.72
N ASN A 619 37.41 -2.16 -21.66
CA ASN A 619 38.39 -3.25 -21.68
C ASN A 619 37.89 -4.55 -22.36
N GLY A 620 36.60 -4.65 -22.70
CA GLY A 620 36.03 -5.79 -23.44
C GLY A 620 36.23 -5.76 -24.97
N ARG A 621 36.84 -4.71 -25.53
CA ARG A 621 37.12 -4.60 -26.99
C ARG A 621 38.61 -4.33 -27.26
N ARG A 622 39.47 -5.33 -27.07
CA ARG A 622 40.77 -5.40 -27.76
C ARG A 622 40.79 -6.61 -28.69
N ARG A 623 40.45 -6.37 -29.96
CA ARG A 623 40.90 -7.20 -31.08
C ARG A 623 42.40 -6.99 -31.27
N GLU A 624 43.13 -8.08 -31.45
CA GLU A 624 44.52 -8.09 -31.88
C GLU A 624 44.70 -7.25 -33.16
N GLY A 625 45.63 -6.30 -33.12
CA GLY A 625 45.98 -5.45 -34.24
C GLY A 625 47.39 -4.92 -34.06
N ASN A 626 48.30 -5.37 -34.94
CA ASN A 626 49.75 -5.16 -34.89
C ASN A 626 50.18 -3.69 -34.85
N LEU A 627 51.19 -3.42 -34.02
CA LEU A 627 52.00 -2.20 -33.97
C LEU A 627 52.63 -1.87 -35.33
N ARG A 628 52.48 -0.60 -35.75
CA ARG A 628 53.46 0.10 -36.60
C ARG A 628 53.75 1.47 -36.01
N MET A 629 55.02 1.67 -35.67
CA MET A 629 55.55 2.97 -35.27
C MET A 629 55.58 3.94 -36.45
N GLY A 630 55.11 5.17 -36.22
CA GLY A 630 55.29 6.31 -37.10
C GLY A 630 55.70 7.51 -36.26
N ASN A 631 56.89 8.05 -36.56
CA ASN A 631 57.49 9.23 -35.95
C ASN A 631 56.56 10.44 -36.03
N GLY A 632 56.57 11.25 -34.98
CA GLY A 632 55.83 12.51 -34.93
C GLY A 632 56.41 13.61 -35.81
N SER A 633 55.54 14.57 -36.12
CA SER A 633 55.87 15.99 -36.33
C SER A 633 54.59 16.81 -36.54
N GLY A 634 54.39 17.84 -35.72
CA GLY A 634 53.53 19.02 -35.97
C GLY A 634 52.03 18.78 -35.89
N GLU A 635 51.17 19.77 -35.60
CA GLU A 635 51.32 21.17 -35.25
C GLU A 635 49.91 21.63 -34.82
N GLU A 636 49.84 22.75 -34.09
CA GLU A 636 48.63 23.37 -33.57
C GLU A 636 47.51 23.61 -34.62
N LYS A 637 46.27 23.29 -34.24
CA LYS A 637 45.15 24.25 -34.14
C LYS A 637 43.92 23.64 -33.47
#